data_AF-A0A8J4U271-F1
#
_entry.id   AF-A0A8J4U271-F1
#
_cell.length_a   1.000
_cell.length_b   1.000
_cell.length_c   1.000
_cell.angle_alpha   90.00
_cell.angle_beta   90.00
_cell.angle_gamma   90.00
#
_symmetry.space_group_name_H-M   'P 1'
#
loop_
_entity.id
_entity.type
_entity.pdbx_description
1 polymer ?
#
loop_
_entity_poly.entity_id
_entity_poly.type
_entity_poly.pdbx_seq_one_letter_code
_entity_poly.pdbx_strand_id
1 'polypeptide(L)'
;MSVPNTVPVKEQKLASPSRQTCLPDKLKKTPDKGIEQDLHSIMTKHKNWLKKKYHFIIEETAKDKKKIPLNGIYTDLIITKGESEARGNEHEILMNENSQFSYETKINCNDIFGPNEEEIKTVLTKGVAGIGKTVSVQKFILDWAENKANHDIMCLFVLPFRQLNLIKSKSDADISLHELLVHFHPELKVCHSDKYVDKKILFIFDGLEESRIEMSFRQAPDVNDVHAKSTVEALIINIINRNLLPDALIWITSRPAAANQIPSQHIDLVTEIQGFSDSQKEEYFRKRVADDQANRIISHIRTARSLYIMCHIPVFCWISVTALQPWLTRKCKEEIPTTLTEMYSHFLLVQMNRKNEKFDERLEMDSQSLLESNKKMILKLAELAFKQLQKGNILFYETDLNECGIDVQESFLYSGLCTEIFKMESTFYRKKVYCFVHLSFQEFFAALHVFYCYLSKSLEEVKMFLPKTKAKTSEIPLDVLMKHAVDEALKSKNGHLDLFLRFLHGMSLESNQRLLQGVLPQSKSSAESIEKIKQTLKRGQKKNINPERWLNLSHCLIEMKDDTLQQEIQTYLKSKNKSKKLTLAQCSAMANMFQVSEVMDELDLKKYNTTEEGRRRLIPALRNCKKAILADCNLSEKSWENIASALQSANSPLIELDLSNNDLQDEGLKLLYEGLKSINCKLQILSLSNCKLTTLSCEVVASALRLRKSSLRNLDLSHNVLRKGINQLCIGLKNQNCKLDILRISDSKLTVESCQYIATAIAKSPLRELDLSCNDLGDAGMKLLSDGLRSSKCKLNILNLSDCKLTEQSCTYIHLFLHESNSTLRELDLSDNDLLDSGVKTLSTGWSSGCVLEILRLSGCCLTARSCSSLTSALESNPTHLTDLDLSYNHLGSDSEWKQLLSMKSSSVCKLEAIKMDQRGELRKAPGLKK
;
A
#
# COMPACT_ATOMS: atom_id res chain seq x y z
N MET A 1 47.42 15.07 -93.03
CA MET A 1 46.12 14.47 -92.71
C MET A 1 46.08 14.19 -91.22
N SER A 2 45.27 14.98 -90.50
CA SER A 2 44.72 14.76 -89.15
C SER A 2 45.66 14.26 -88.02
N VAL A 3 46.19 15.23 -87.28
CA VAL A 3 46.63 15.17 -85.86
C VAL A 3 45.63 16.04 -85.07
N PRO A 4 45.41 15.94 -83.74
CA PRO A 4 45.45 14.84 -82.77
C PRO A 4 44.09 14.66 -82.04
N ASN A 5 43.88 13.54 -81.35
CA ASN A 5 42.81 13.39 -80.34
C ASN A 5 43.44 13.06 -78.98
N THR A 6 43.97 14.08 -78.32
CA THR A 6 44.14 14.14 -76.87
C THR A 6 43.24 15.28 -76.38
N VAL A 7 42.16 14.92 -75.68
CA VAL A 7 41.19 15.87 -75.13
C VAL A 7 41.80 16.58 -73.92
N PRO A 8 41.58 17.90 -73.73
CA PRO A 8 42.40 18.71 -72.83
C PRO A 8 41.88 18.79 -71.39
N VAL A 9 42.84 18.94 -70.49
CA VAL A 9 42.69 19.45 -69.12
C VAL A 9 42.04 20.83 -69.15
N LYS A 10 41.00 21.02 -68.33
CA LYS A 10 40.61 22.35 -67.82
C LYS A 10 40.62 22.33 -66.30
N GLU A 11 41.46 23.21 -65.77
CA GLU A 11 41.51 23.62 -64.37
C GLU A 11 40.14 24.03 -63.85
N GLN A 12 39.79 23.61 -62.62
CA GLN A 12 38.94 24.43 -61.75
C GLN A 12 39.62 24.58 -60.38
N LYS A 13 40.23 25.76 -60.22
CA LYS A 13 40.66 26.34 -58.95
C LYS A 13 39.45 26.58 -58.03
N LEU A 14 39.76 26.59 -56.74
CA LEU A 14 38.95 27.01 -55.62
C LEU A 14 38.02 28.20 -55.92
N ALA A 15 36.76 28.08 -55.54
CA ALA A 15 35.97 29.20 -55.00
C ALA A 15 34.81 28.67 -54.15
N SER A 16 34.72 29.20 -52.94
CA SER A 16 33.60 29.13 -52.00
C SER A 16 32.27 29.56 -52.64
N PRO A 17 31.13 29.08 -52.12
CA PRO A 17 29.90 29.86 -52.14
C PRO A 17 29.64 30.42 -50.74
N SER A 18 30.08 31.66 -50.57
CA SER A 18 29.45 32.64 -49.69
C SER A 18 27.94 32.66 -49.98
N ARG A 19 27.11 32.27 -49.01
CA ARG A 19 25.69 32.68 -49.00
C ARG A 19 25.59 34.03 -48.32
N GLN A 20 25.92 35.07 -49.08
CA GLN A 20 25.53 36.44 -48.80
C GLN A 20 24.08 36.63 -49.25
N THR A 21 23.24 36.95 -48.27
CA THR A 21 22.27 38.06 -48.30
C THR A 21 21.51 38.31 -49.61
N CYS A 22 20.22 37.92 -49.61
CA CYS A 22 19.19 38.71 -50.29
C CYS A 22 18.29 39.31 -49.20
N LEU A 23 18.53 40.59 -48.93
CA LEU A 23 17.59 41.52 -48.32
C LEU A 23 16.36 41.68 -49.24
N PRO A 24 15.15 41.87 -48.70
CA PRO A 24 14.18 42.78 -49.29
C PRO A 24 14.27 44.11 -48.55
N ASP A 25 14.93 45.08 -49.17
CA ASP A 25 14.96 46.45 -48.70
C ASP A 25 13.70 47.19 -49.21
N LYS A 26 12.88 47.64 -48.26
CA LYS A 26 12.05 48.87 -48.24
C LYS A 26 10.71 48.64 -47.56
N LEU A 27 10.72 48.70 -46.23
CA LEU A 27 9.61 49.30 -45.49
C LEU A 27 10.16 50.48 -44.70
N LYS A 28 9.61 51.64 -45.03
CA LYS A 28 9.92 52.95 -44.46
C LYS A 28 9.94 52.88 -42.93
N LYS A 29 10.94 53.55 -42.34
CA LYS A 29 10.98 53.92 -40.92
C LYS A 29 9.63 54.54 -40.51
N THR A 30 8.86 53.81 -39.73
CA THR A 30 7.88 54.36 -38.79
C THR A 30 8.41 54.11 -37.39
N PRO A 31 8.36 55.09 -36.47
CA PRO A 31 8.85 54.91 -35.11
C PRO A 31 8.04 53.80 -34.43
N ASP A 32 8.76 52.84 -33.86
CA ASP A 32 8.25 51.66 -33.17
C ASP A 32 7.45 52.11 -31.94
N LYS A 33 6.12 52.22 -32.10
CA LYS A 33 5.20 52.28 -30.97
C LYS A 33 5.01 50.84 -30.50
N GLY A 34 5.63 50.52 -29.36
CA GLY A 34 5.54 49.22 -28.70
C GLY A 34 4.08 48.77 -28.55
N ILE A 35 3.77 47.64 -29.18
CA ILE A 35 2.56 46.89 -28.87
C ILE A 35 2.85 46.15 -27.55
N GLU A 36 2.45 46.74 -26.42
CA GLU A 36 2.39 46.02 -25.15
C GLU A 36 1.52 44.77 -25.35
N GLN A 37 2.14 43.59 -25.33
CA GLN A 37 1.38 42.35 -25.22
C GLN A 37 0.80 42.27 -23.81
N ASP A 38 -0.52 42.10 -23.73
CA ASP A 38 -1.25 41.84 -22.50
C ASP A 38 -0.74 40.54 -21.84
N LEU A 39 -0.60 40.56 -20.51
CA LEU A 39 -0.16 39.42 -19.70
C LEU A 39 -0.99 38.17 -20.00
N HIS A 40 -2.29 38.34 -20.24
CA HIS A 40 -3.19 37.23 -20.59
C HIS A 40 -2.77 36.53 -21.88
N SER A 41 -2.33 37.29 -22.90
CA SER A 41 -1.84 36.75 -24.18
C SER A 41 -0.54 35.96 -23.98
N ILE A 42 0.38 36.49 -23.17
CA ILE A 42 1.65 35.82 -22.84
C ILE A 42 1.39 34.53 -22.06
N MET A 43 0.53 34.57 -21.04
CA MET A 43 0.18 33.38 -20.25
C MET A 43 -0.56 32.33 -21.08
N THR A 44 -1.35 32.74 -22.07
CA THR A 44 -1.99 31.81 -23.01
C THR A 44 -0.96 31.10 -23.89
N LYS A 45 0.05 31.82 -24.40
CA LYS A 45 1.18 31.22 -25.12
C LYS A 45 1.98 30.28 -24.22
N HIS A 46 2.25 30.69 -22.99
CA HIS A 46 2.94 29.88 -21.98
C HIS A 46 2.19 28.57 -21.66
N LYS A 47 0.88 28.65 -21.39
CA LYS A 47 0.00 27.48 -21.22
C LYS A 47 0.06 26.56 -22.43
N ASN A 48 -0.05 27.10 -23.65
CA ASN A 48 0.01 26.31 -24.87
C ASN A 48 1.38 25.64 -25.07
N TRP A 49 2.47 26.30 -24.68
CA TRP A 49 3.82 25.74 -24.73
C TRP A 49 3.98 24.60 -23.72
N LEU A 50 3.59 24.79 -22.46
CA LEU A 50 3.59 23.74 -21.44
C LEU A 50 2.70 22.57 -21.83
N LYS A 51 1.50 22.83 -22.37
CA LYS A 51 0.62 21.81 -22.93
C LYS A 51 1.35 20.99 -23.98
N LYS A 52 1.93 21.62 -25.01
CA LYS A 52 2.67 20.89 -26.05
C LYS A 52 3.86 20.10 -25.50
N LYS A 53 4.53 20.61 -24.46
CA LYS A 53 5.69 19.98 -23.82
C LYS A 53 5.32 18.72 -23.03
N TYR A 54 4.19 18.72 -22.31
CA TYR A 54 3.79 17.64 -21.39
C TYR A 54 2.60 16.79 -21.85
N HIS A 55 1.97 17.11 -22.98
CA HIS A 55 0.80 16.37 -23.49
C HIS A 55 1.12 14.93 -23.89
N PHE A 56 2.37 14.63 -24.22
CA PHE A 56 2.80 13.30 -24.64
C PHE A 56 3.94 12.77 -23.78
N ILE A 57 3.88 11.48 -23.46
CA ILE A 57 5.06 10.71 -23.10
C ILE A 57 5.66 10.17 -24.40
N ILE A 58 6.96 10.39 -24.59
CA ILE A 58 7.69 9.93 -25.76
C ILE A 58 8.31 8.59 -25.42
N GLU A 59 7.83 7.53 -26.08
CA GLU A 59 8.46 6.21 -26.09
C GLU A 59 8.97 5.97 -27.52
N GLU A 60 10.21 5.50 -27.68
CA GLU A 60 10.83 5.33 -29.00
C GLU A 60 10.58 3.92 -29.52
N THR A 61 9.61 3.79 -30.43
CA THR A 61 9.38 2.53 -31.14
C THR A 61 10.21 2.45 -32.42
N ALA A 62 10.47 1.23 -32.91
CA ALA A 62 11.35 0.97 -34.05
C ALA A 62 10.97 1.68 -35.35
N LYS A 63 9.70 2.12 -35.51
CA LYS A 63 9.21 2.73 -36.76
C LYS A 63 8.84 4.20 -36.66
N ASP A 64 8.62 4.75 -35.46
CA ASP A 64 8.31 6.18 -35.23
C ASP A 64 8.43 6.55 -33.75
N LYS A 65 8.54 7.86 -33.44
CA LYS A 65 8.28 8.38 -32.08
C LYS A 65 6.79 8.23 -31.78
N LYS A 66 6.40 7.14 -31.10
CA LYS A 66 5.02 6.95 -30.67
C LYS A 66 4.75 7.94 -29.53
N LYS A 67 4.13 9.06 -29.88
CA LYS A 67 3.66 10.05 -28.92
C LYS A 67 2.40 9.51 -28.25
N ILE A 68 2.54 9.02 -27.02
CA ILE A 68 1.41 8.49 -26.26
C ILE A 68 0.83 9.64 -25.43
N PRO A 69 -0.46 9.99 -25.62
CA PRO A 69 -1.08 11.05 -24.83
C PRO A 69 -1.02 10.70 -23.34
N LEU A 70 -0.46 11.59 -22.51
CA LEU A 70 -0.32 11.35 -21.06
C LEU A 70 -1.66 11.01 -20.42
N ASN A 71 -2.72 11.74 -20.78
CA ASN A 71 -4.08 11.51 -20.29
C ASN A 71 -4.63 10.11 -20.62
N GLY A 72 -4.17 9.47 -21.70
CA GLY A 72 -4.61 8.14 -22.11
C GLY A 72 -3.99 7.01 -21.27
N ILE A 73 -2.82 7.26 -20.66
CA ILE A 73 -2.06 6.25 -19.91
C ILE A 73 -1.88 6.58 -18.43
N TYR A 74 -2.18 7.82 -18.03
CA TYR A 74 -2.11 8.22 -16.63
C TYR A 74 -3.10 7.41 -15.81
N THR A 75 -2.59 6.85 -14.73
CA THR A 75 -3.35 6.13 -13.71
C THR A 75 -3.15 6.92 -12.43
N ASP A 76 -4.23 7.35 -11.79
CA ASP A 76 -4.14 8.21 -10.61
C ASP A 76 -3.29 7.54 -9.54
N LEU A 77 -2.38 8.29 -8.92
CA LEU A 77 -1.58 7.79 -7.81
C LEU A 77 -2.28 8.06 -6.48
N ILE A 78 -1.99 7.21 -5.50
CA ILE A 78 -2.46 7.43 -4.13
C ILE A 78 -1.50 8.39 -3.45
N ILE A 79 -1.98 9.58 -3.12
CA ILE A 79 -1.22 10.62 -2.42
C ILE A 79 -1.86 10.84 -1.05
N THR A 80 -1.05 10.91 0.00
CA THR A 80 -1.52 11.01 1.39
C THR A 80 -0.87 12.20 2.13
N LYS A 81 -1.54 12.76 3.15
CA LYS A 81 -1.03 13.85 4.01
C LYS A 81 -0.26 13.30 5.21
N GLY A 82 1.04 13.60 5.33
CA GLY A 82 1.85 13.19 6.47
C GLY A 82 3.16 12.50 6.10
N GLU A 83 3.92 12.12 7.11
CA GLU A 83 5.09 11.27 6.99
C GLU A 83 4.84 9.94 7.70
N SER A 84 4.90 8.84 6.96
CA SER A 84 4.92 7.50 7.54
C SER A 84 6.19 7.32 8.39
N GLU A 85 6.05 7.16 9.71
CA GLU A 85 7.16 6.92 10.66
C GLU A 85 8.01 5.67 10.34
N ALA A 86 7.59 4.82 9.39
CA ALA A 86 8.26 3.59 9.02
C ALA A 86 9.26 3.71 7.84
N ARG A 87 9.50 4.90 7.29
CA ARG A 87 10.14 5.09 5.95
C ARG A 87 11.50 5.79 5.96
N GLY A 88 12.30 5.59 6.99
CA GLY A 88 13.67 6.12 7.08
C GLY A 88 14.72 5.49 6.14
N ASN A 89 14.37 4.56 5.23
CA ASN A 89 15.36 3.84 4.41
C ASN A 89 15.08 3.92 2.89
N GLU A 90 16.17 4.08 2.13
CA GLU A 90 16.23 4.86 0.88
C GLU A 90 16.16 4.00 -0.41
N HIS A 91 15.93 2.68 -0.31
CA HIS A 91 15.96 1.75 -1.45
C HIS A 91 14.58 1.21 -1.86
N GLU A 92 14.38 1.10 -3.18
CA GLU A 92 13.14 0.69 -3.87
C GLU A 92 12.54 -0.63 -3.35
N ILE A 93 13.37 -1.49 -2.75
CA ILE A 93 13.01 -2.83 -2.26
C ILE A 93 12.68 -2.82 -0.77
N LEU A 94 13.09 -1.82 0.01
CA LEU A 94 12.77 -1.69 1.43
C LEU A 94 11.33 -1.20 1.68
N MET A 95 10.47 -1.33 0.67
CA MET A 95 9.03 -1.30 0.82
C MET A 95 8.65 -2.35 1.87
N ASN A 96 8.42 -1.89 3.10
CA ASN A 96 7.71 -2.69 4.08
C ASN A 96 6.36 -3.03 3.46
N GLU A 97 6.18 -4.30 3.08
CA GLU A 97 4.90 -4.90 2.67
C GLU A 97 3.80 -4.68 3.74
N ASN A 98 4.21 -4.26 4.95
CA ASN A 98 3.40 -3.89 6.10
C ASN A 98 3.06 -2.38 6.21
N SER A 99 3.41 -1.54 5.24
CA SER A 99 3.17 -0.07 5.27
C SER A 99 2.23 0.38 4.16
N GLN A 100 1.13 -0.34 3.99
CA GLN A 100 0.11 0.03 3.02
C GLN A 100 -1.11 0.62 3.73
N PHE A 101 -1.27 1.93 3.50
CA PHE A 101 -2.34 2.83 3.95
C PHE A 101 -2.23 3.21 5.44
N SER A 102 -1.33 4.15 5.75
CA SER A 102 -1.56 5.02 6.92
C SER A 102 -2.86 5.81 6.70
N TYR A 103 -3.55 6.18 7.79
CA TYR A 103 -4.84 6.88 7.82
C TYR A 103 -4.83 8.32 7.29
N GLU A 104 -3.81 8.63 6.54
CA GLU A 104 -3.59 9.93 5.97
C GLU A 104 -4.63 10.19 4.88
N THR A 105 -5.30 11.34 4.97
CA THR A 105 -6.36 11.74 4.05
C THR A 105 -5.86 11.67 2.61
N LYS A 106 -6.51 10.86 1.76
CA LYS A 106 -6.19 10.78 0.34
C LYS A 106 -6.39 12.16 -0.30
N ILE A 107 -5.37 12.64 -1.01
CA ILE A 107 -5.40 13.89 -1.75
C ILE A 107 -5.39 13.57 -3.24
N ASN A 108 -6.18 14.30 -4.03
CA ASN A 108 -6.00 14.32 -5.47
C ASN A 108 -4.76 15.14 -5.80
N CYS A 109 -3.96 14.73 -6.80
CA CYS A 109 -2.80 15.51 -7.24
C CYS A 109 -3.13 16.97 -7.58
N ASN A 110 -4.33 17.24 -8.13
CA ASN A 110 -4.75 18.60 -8.45
C ASN A 110 -5.13 19.44 -7.22
N ASP A 111 -5.36 18.81 -6.07
CA ASP A 111 -5.76 19.44 -4.81
C ASP A 111 -4.61 19.43 -3.78
N ILE A 112 -3.36 19.43 -4.24
CA ILE A 112 -2.16 19.18 -3.42
C ILE A 112 -1.97 20.19 -2.27
N PHE A 113 -2.47 21.43 -2.44
CA PHE A 113 -2.47 22.48 -1.41
C PHE A 113 -3.69 22.42 -0.47
N GLY A 114 -4.72 21.62 -0.81
CA GLY A 114 -5.97 21.51 -0.05
C GLY A 114 -6.82 22.79 -0.05
N PRO A 115 -7.92 22.83 0.71
CA PRO A 115 -8.83 23.98 0.75
C PRO A 115 -8.31 25.20 1.52
N ASN A 116 -7.27 25.05 2.36
CA ASN A 116 -6.68 26.11 3.18
C ASN A 116 -5.41 26.69 2.55
N GLU A 117 -5.49 27.15 1.29
CA GLU A 117 -4.34 27.71 0.55
C GLU A 117 -3.78 29.02 1.15
N GLU A 118 -4.50 29.64 2.09
CA GLU A 118 -4.02 30.79 2.85
C GLU A 118 -2.96 30.39 3.89
N GLU A 119 -3.05 29.17 4.45
CA GLU A 119 -2.11 28.65 5.45
C GLU A 119 -1.00 27.79 4.82
N ILE A 120 -1.31 27.04 3.76
CA ILE A 120 -0.39 26.09 3.13
C ILE A 120 0.17 26.70 1.84
N LYS A 121 1.44 27.13 1.86
CA LYS A 121 2.15 27.69 0.69
C LYS A 121 3.23 26.76 0.15
N THR A 122 3.89 25.97 1.00
CA THR A 122 4.99 25.08 0.62
C THR A 122 4.63 23.62 0.89
N VAL A 123 4.52 22.82 -0.17
CA VAL A 123 4.26 21.39 -0.10
C VAL A 123 5.49 20.59 -0.52
N LEU A 124 5.90 19.63 0.30
CA LEU A 124 6.95 18.66 -0.01
C LEU A 124 6.36 17.27 -0.23
N THR A 125 6.37 16.79 -1.47
CA THR A 125 5.92 15.45 -1.82
C THR A 125 7.06 14.45 -1.85
N LYS A 126 7.04 13.51 -0.91
CA LYS A 126 7.99 12.39 -0.80
C LYS A 126 7.51 11.18 -1.61
N GLY A 127 8.47 10.37 -2.07
CA GLY A 127 8.17 9.06 -2.66
C GLY A 127 9.42 8.36 -3.20
N VAL A 128 9.41 7.03 -3.22
CA VAL A 128 10.56 6.24 -3.71
C VAL A 128 10.84 6.49 -5.20
N ALA A 129 12.00 6.01 -5.68
CA ALA A 129 12.33 6.09 -7.10
C ALA A 129 11.27 5.36 -7.94
N GLY A 130 10.94 5.92 -9.11
CA GLY A 130 9.99 5.31 -10.05
C GLY A 130 8.52 5.31 -9.62
N ILE A 131 8.19 5.81 -8.42
CA ILE A 131 6.82 5.78 -7.88
C ILE A 131 5.84 6.67 -8.65
N GLY A 132 6.35 7.62 -9.45
CA GLY A 132 5.54 8.50 -10.30
C GLY A 132 5.53 9.99 -9.93
N LYS A 133 6.43 10.46 -9.06
CA LYS A 133 6.55 11.90 -8.65
C LYS A 133 6.52 12.87 -9.84
N THR A 134 7.49 12.75 -10.76
CA THR A 134 7.58 13.58 -11.96
C THR A 134 6.36 13.42 -12.87
N VAL A 135 5.80 12.22 -13.01
CA VAL A 135 4.61 12.00 -13.86
C VAL A 135 3.37 12.69 -13.28
N SER A 136 3.22 12.73 -11.95
CA SER A 136 2.17 13.51 -11.27
C SER A 136 2.34 15.01 -11.50
N VAL A 137 3.57 15.53 -11.39
CA VAL A 137 3.86 16.93 -11.74
C VAL A 137 3.48 17.23 -13.19
N GLN A 138 3.86 16.36 -14.13
CA GLN A 138 3.50 16.50 -15.55
C GLN A 138 1.99 16.50 -15.76
N LYS A 139 1.26 15.63 -15.05
CA LYS A 139 -0.21 15.57 -15.12
C LYS A 139 -0.86 16.83 -14.58
N PHE A 140 -0.39 17.34 -13.45
CA PHE A 140 -0.86 18.60 -12.85
C PHE A 140 -0.67 19.77 -13.81
N ILE A 141 0.54 19.89 -14.41
CA ILE A 141 0.85 20.95 -15.38
C ILE A 141 -0.08 20.84 -16.60
N LEU A 142 -0.32 19.62 -17.09
CA LEU A 142 -1.19 19.39 -18.24
C LEU A 142 -2.64 19.79 -17.94
N ASP A 143 -3.16 19.42 -16.78
CA ASP A 143 -4.52 19.79 -16.36
C ASP A 143 -4.68 21.30 -16.17
N TRP A 144 -3.69 21.98 -15.58
CA TRP A 144 -3.65 23.44 -15.48
C TRP A 144 -3.59 24.10 -16.87
N ALA A 145 -2.75 23.60 -17.77
CA ALA A 145 -2.59 24.13 -19.12
C ALA A 145 -3.82 23.86 -20.01
N GLU A 146 -4.58 22.81 -19.73
CA GLU A 146 -5.86 22.49 -20.38
C GLU A 146 -7.07 23.17 -19.72
N ASN A 147 -6.84 24.00 -18.69
CA ASN A 147 -7.88 24.65 -17.88
C ASN A 147 -8.89 23.65 -17.30
N LYS A 148 -8.41 22.51 -16.80
CA LYS A 148 -9.23 21.50 -16.11
C LYS A 148 -9.25 21.69 -14.59
N ALA A 149 -8.18 22.23 -14.02
CA ALA A 149 -8.02 22.45 -12.58
C ALA A 149 -7.11 23.66 -12.30
N ASN A 150 -7.12 24.15 -11.06
CA ASN A 150 -6.24 25.22 -10.56
C ASN A 150 -6.34 26.53 -11.37
N HIS A 151 -7.56 26.94 -11.73
CA HIS A 151 -7.83 28.11 -12.60
C HIS A 151 -7.44 29.45 -11.96
N ASP A 152 -7.36 29.47 -10.65
CA ASP A 152 -6.95 30.57 -9.78
C ASP A 152 -5.44 30.86 -9.88
N ILE A 153 -4.62 29.88 -10.26
CA ILE A 153 -3.17 30.06 -10.47
C ILE A 153 -2.94 30.73 -11.83
N MET A 154 -2.44 31.97 -11.80
CA MET A 154 -2.19 32.75 -13.02
C MET A 154 -0.90 32.34 -13.72
N CYS A 155 0.16 32.05 -12.94
CA CYS A 155 1.48 31.73 -13.46
C CYS A 155 2.01 30.44 -12.83
N LEU A 156 2.46 29.50 -13.67
CA LEU A 156 3.07 28.24 -13.23
C LEU A 156 4.47 28.12 -13.82
N PHE A 157 5.47 27.98 -12.94
CA PHE A 157 6.87 27.84 -13.29
C PHE A 157 7.46 26.52 -12.77
N VAL A 158 7.88 25.67 -13.70
CA VAL A 158 8.53 24.39 -13.39
C VAL A 158 10.04 24.57 -13.45
N LEU A 159 10.74 24.15 -12.39
CA LEU A 159 12.19 24.27 -12.21
C LEU A 159 12.77 22.91 -11.77
N PRO A 160 13.09 22.00 -12.71
CA PRO A 160 13.69 20.71 -12.36
C PRO A 160 15.11 20.87 -11.78
N PHE A 161 15.39 20.30 -10.62
CA PHE A 161 16.71 20.40 -9.97
C PHE A 161 17.84 19.89 -10.86
N ARG A 162 17.59 18.84 -11.63
CA ARG A 162 18.52 18.31 -12.62
C ARG A 162 19.01 19.37 -13.61
N GLN A 163 18.12 20.26 -14.05
CA GLN A 163 18.44 21.32 -15.00
C GLN A 163 19.06 22.53 -14.30
N LEU A 164 18.65 22.82 -13.07
CA LEU A 164 19.26 23.88 -12.25
C LEU A 164 20.77 23.62 -12.04
N ASN A 165 21.18 22.36 -11.92
CA ASN A 165 22.60 21.99 -11.83
C ASN A 165 23.45 22.45 -13.03
N LEU A 166 22.86 22.62 -14.22
CA LEU A 166 23.59 23.01 -15.43
C LEU A 166 23.99 24.49 -15.43
N ILE A 167 23.23 25.31 -14.69
CA ILE A 167 23.49 26.74 -14.54
C ILE A 167 24.73 26.95 -13.63
N LYS A 168 25.02 25.98 -12.73
CA LYS A 168 26.10 26.02 -11.72
C LYS A 168 27.55 25.89 -12.23
N SER A 169 27.78 25.97 -13.54
CA SER A 169 29.03 25.51 -14.14
C SER A 169 30.02 26.61 -14.56
N LYS A 170 29.82 27.82 -14.04
CA LYS A 170 30.87 28.83 -13.86
C LYS A 170 30.60 29.46 -12.49
N SER A 171 31.57 29.38 -11.59
CA SER A 171 31.69 30.38 -10.53
C SER A 171 31.53 31.78 -11.19
N ASP A 172 30.62 32.59 -10.64
CA ASP A 172 30.38 34.01 -10.98
C ASP A 172 29.52 34.34 -12.21
N ALA A 173 28.38 33.68 -12.39
CA ALA A 173 27.29 34.30 -13.16
C ALA A 173 26.09 34.54 -12.24
N ASP A 174 26.09 35.69 -11.58
CA ASP A 174 24.91 36.16 -10.88
C ASP A 174 23.77 36.30 -11.89
N ILE A 175 22.68 35.58 -11.63
CA ILE A 175 21.47 35.58 -12.44
C ILE A 175 20.34 36.13 -11.59
N SER A 176 19.44 36.91 -12.17
CA SER A 176 18.21 37.33 -11.51
C SER A 176 17.12 36.26 -11.60
N LEU A 177 16.10 36.32 -10.74
CA LEU A 177 14.99 35.37 -10.83
C LEU A 177 14.25 35.49 -12.17
N HIS A 178 14.05 36.70 -12.69
CA HIS A 178 13.40 36.85 -14.00
C HIS A 178 14.22 36.20 -15.12
N GLU A 179 15.54 36.40 -15.16
CA GLU A 179 16.42 35.76 -16.14
C GLU A 179 16.38 34.23 -16.00
N LEU A 180 16.34 33.72 -14.77
CA LEU A 180 16.16 32.29 -14.49
C LEU A 180 14.81 31.78 -15.03
N LEU A 181 13.72 32.51 -14.83
CA LEU A 181 12.40 32.09 -15.31
C LEU A 181 12.30 32.11 -16.83
N VAL A 182 12.84 33.14 -17.48
CA VAL A 182 12.93 33.20 -18.96
C VAL A 182 13.77 32.04 -19.51
N HIS A 183 14.78 31.57 -18.77
CA HIS A 183 15.58 30.41 -19.15
C HIS A 183 14.74 29.12 -19.26
N PHE A 184 13.89 28.87 -18.27
CA PHE A 184 13.04 27.68 -18.22
C PHE A 184 11.74 27.82 -19.00
N HIS A 185 11.26 29.06 -19.19
CA HIS A 185 9.97 29.41 -19.79
C HIS A 185 10.16 30.54 -20.82
N PRO A 186 10.66 30.23 -22.04
CA PRO A 186 11.06 31.24 -23.03
C PRO A 186 9.96 32.20 -23.48
N GLU A 187 8.69 31.79 -23.36
CA GLU A 187 7.53 32.64 -23.66
C GLU A 187 7.49 33.91 -22.78
N LEU A 188 8.17 33.90 -21.63
CA LEU A 188 8.30 35.06 -20.74
C LEU A 188 9.28 36.12 -21.25
N LYS A 189 10.07 35.86 -22.30
CA LYS A 189 11.10 36.80 -22.79
C LYS A 189 10.54 38.19 -23.18
N VAL A 190 9.26 38.24 -23.55
CA VAL A 190 8.53 39.46 -23.91
C VAL A 190 7.69 40.04 -22.76
N CYS A 191 7.77 39.45 -21.57
CA CYS A 191 7.01 39.83 -20.39
C CYS A 191 7.91 40.58 -19.41
N HIS A 192 7.49 41.76 -18.96
CA HIS A 192 8.11 42.41 -17.80
C HIS A 192 7.67 41.71 -16.52
N SER A 193 8.62 41.48 -15.60
CA SER A 193 8.40 40.89 -14.27
C SER A 193 7.24 41.53 -13.51
N ASP A 194 7.17 42.86 -13.49
CA ASP A 194 6.14 43.65 -12.80
C ASP A 194 4.70 43.25 -13.20
N LYS A 195 4.51 42.63 -14.37
CA LYS A 195 3.17 42.19 -14.81
C LYS A 195 2.69 40.95 -14.06
N TYR A 196 3.57 40.10 -13.56
CA TYR A 196 3.19 38.83 -12.91
C TYR A 196 3.59 38.70 -11.45
N VAL A 197 4.48 39.54 -10.93
CA VAL A 197 4.97 39.49 -9.53
C VAL A 197 3.82 39.51 -8.51
N ASP A 198 2.80 40.32 -8.76
CA ASP A 198 1.64 40.50 -7.85
C ASP A 198 0.52 39.47 -8.10
N LYS A 199 0.78 38.45 -8.93
CA LYS A 199 -0.22 37.43 -9.29
C LYS A 199 0.00 36.17 -8.47
N LYS A 200 -1.01 35.31 -8.43
CA LYS A 200 -0.88 33.99 -7.83
C LYS A 200 0.05 33.12 -8.68
N ILE A 201 1.26 32.90 -8.18
CA ILE A 201 2.33 32.13 -8.82
C ILE A 201 2.47 30.78 -8.12
N LEU A 202 2.70 29.72 -8.90
CA LEU A 202 3.14 28.41 -8.41
C LEU A 202 4.51 28.06 -8.99
N PHE A 203 5.48 27.81 -8.09
CA PHE A 203 6.76 27.20 -8.42
C PHE A 203 6.70 25.69 -8.17
N ILE A 204 7.10 24.89 -9.15
CA ILE A 204 7.26 23.44 -9.01
C ILE A 204 8.74 23.09 -9.13
N PHE A 205 9.34 22.67 -8.02
CA PHE A 205 10.70 22.16 -7.94
C PHE A 205 10.71 20.63 -8.00
N ASP A 206 11.02 20.07 -9.16
CA ASP A 206 10.95 18.62 -9.39
C ASP A 206 12.31 17.95 -9.18
N GLY A 207 12.35 16.91 -8.33
CA GLY A 207 13.47 15.99 -8.16
C GLY A 207 14.61 16.49 -7.28
N LEU A 208 14.35 16.88 -6.02
CA LEU A 208 15.38 17.37 -5.08
C LEU A 208 16.54 16.39 -4.88
N GLU A 209 16.30 15.08 -4.97
CA GLU A 209 17.36 14.05 -4.92
C GLU A 209 18.39 14.15 -6.04
N GLU A 210 18.09 14.90 -7.10
CA GLU A 210 18.95 15.13 -8.24
C GLU A 210 19.70 16.45 -8.11
N SER A 211 19.50 17.22 -7.03
CA SER A 211 20.19 18.47 -6.78
C SER A 211 21.67 18.24 -6.40
N ARG A 212 22.57 19.00 -7.03
CA ARG A 212 23.96 19.21 -6.57
C ARG A 212 24.13 20.59 -5.94
N ILE A 213 23.02 21.29 -5.71
CA ILE A 213 23.01 22.58 -5.03
C ILE A 213 23.05 22.30 -3.53
N GLU A 214 24.06 22.82 -2.85
CA GLU A 214 24.16 22.70 -1.40
C GLU A 214 23.15 23.67 -0.78
N MET A 215 22.08 23.16 -0.18
CA MET A 215 20.97 24.00 0.30
C MET A 215 21.30 24.58 1.68
N SER A 216 22.21 25.56 1.72
CA SER A 216 22.70 26.17 2.96
C SER A 216 21.82 27.34 3.44
N PHE A 217 20.65 27.01 4.00
CA PHE A 217 19.65 27.99 4.47
C PHE A 217 20.14 29.05 5.47
N ARG A 218 21.27 28.81 6.16
CA ARG A 218 21.84 29.75 7.15
C ARG A 218 22.86 30.73 6.54
N GLN A 219 23.41 30.42 5.37
CA GLN A 219 24.54 31.16 4.78
C GLN A 219 24.17 31.85 3.46
N ALA A 220 22.96 31.59 2.95
CA ALA A 220 22.49 32.21 1.71
C ALA A 220 22.31 33.72 1.88
N PRO A 221 22.78 34.55 0.93
CA PRO A 221 22.53 35.99 0.94
C PRO A 221 21.03 36.26 0.78
N ASP A 222 20.52 37.28 1.47
CA ASP A 222 19.13 37.71 1.35
C ASP A 222 18.88 38.34 -0.03
N VAL A 223 17.88 37.82 -0.74
CA VAL A 223 17.44 38.31 -2.04
C VAL A 223 15.94 38.51 -1.99
N ASN A 224 15.47 39.75 -2.17
CA ASN A 224 14.05 40.12 -2.10
C ASN A 224 13.55 40.79 -3.39
N ASP A 225 14.44 41.10 -4.34
CA ASP A 225 14.10 41.68 -5.65
C ASP A 225 14.29 40.63 -6.75
N VAL A 226 13.29 40.54 -7.64
CA VAL A 226 13.26 39.64 -8.79
C VAL A 226 14.35 39.97 -9.82
N HIS A 227 14.87 41.20 -9.81
CA HIS A 227 15.97 41.67 -10.65
C HIS A 227 17.35 41.61 -9.99
N ALA A 228 17.41 41.42 -8.67
CA ALA A 228 18.68 41.28 -7.97
C ALA A 228 19.39 40.02 -8.47
N LYS A 229 20.62 40.20 -8.92
CA LYS A 229 21.44 39.09 -9.40
C LYS A 229 22.06 38.38 -8.22
N SER A 230 21.93 37.06 -8.21
CA SER A 230 22.52 36.22 -7.18
C SER A 230 22.82 34.83 -7.72
N THR A 231 23.32 33.96 -6.85
CA THR A 231 23.50 32.55 -7.20
C THR A 231 22.15 31.85 -7.31
N VAL A 232 22.04 30.83 -8.15
CA VAL A 232 20.82 30.01 -8.26
C VAL A 232 20.41 29.44 -6.90
N GLU A 233 21.40 29.06 -6.09
CA GLU A 233 21.21 28.59 -4.72
C GLU A 233 20.51 29.62 -3.85
N ALA A 234 21.02 30.85 -3.81
CA ALA A 234 20.40 31.94 -3.07
C ALA A 234 18.98 32.24 -3.57
N LEU A 235 18.76 32.25 -4.89
CA LEU A 235 17.41 32.47 -5.44
C LEU A 235 16.41 31.40 -4.98
N ILE A 236 16.78 30.12 -5.07
CA ILE A 236 15.88 29.03 -4.68
C ILE A 236 15.62 29.07 -3.16
N ILE A 237 16.67 29.28 -2.34
CA ILE A 237 16.52 29.40 -0.89
C ILE A 237 15.62 30.58 -0.52
N ASN A 238 15.78 31.74 -1.17
CA ASN A 238 14.96 32.92 -0.88
C ASN A 238 13.50 32.77 -1.34
N ILE A 239 13.22 31.99 -2.39
CA ILE A 239 11.85 31.60 -2.75
C ILE A 239 11.26 30.73 -1.64
N ILE A 240 11.97 29.69 -1.20
CA ILE A 240 11.51 28.77 -0.14
C ILE A 240 11.35 29.50 1.21
N ASN A 241 12.24 30.43 1.53
CA ASN A 241 12.17 31.29 2.72
C ASN A 241 11.09 32.37 2.63
N ARG A 242 10.46 32.55 1.48
CA ARG A 242 9.48 33.62 1.21
C ARG A 242 10.06 35.04 1.29
N ASN A 243 11.37 35.17 1.17
CA ASN A 243 12.01 36.48 0.99
C ASN A 243 11.77 37.02 -0.43
N LEU A 244 11.67 36.12 -1.41
CA LEU A 244 11.44 36.42 -2.82
C LEU A 244 10.08 35.84 -3.24
N LEU A 245 9.14 36.72 -3.63
CA LEU A 245 7.75 36.36 -3.96
C LEU A 245 7.02 35.65 -2.79
N PRO A 246 6.77 36.35 -1.67
CA PRO A 246 6.28 35.74 -0.42
C PRO A 246 4.94 35.00 -0.54
N ASP A 247 4.07 35.44 -1.45
CA ASP A 247 2.73 34.87 -1.66
C ASP A 247 2.71 33.68 -2.64
N ALA A 248 3.87 33.31 -3.19
CA ALA A 248 3.96 32.21 -4.15
C ALA A 248 3.69 30.85 -3.49
N LEU A 249 2.98 29.99 -4.21
CA LEU A 249 2.86 28.58 -3.88
C LEU A 249 4.11 27.84 -4.35
N ILE A 250 4.56 26.86 -3.57
CA ILE A 250 5.78 26.10 -3.81
C ILE A 250 5.45 24.62 -3.66
N TRP A 251 5.71 23.85 -4.71
CA TRP A 251 5.58 22.40 -4.69
C TRP A 251 6.94 21.74 -4.99
N ILE A 252 7.45 20.98 -4.04
CA ILE A 252 8.75 20.31 -4.13
C ILE A 252 8.53 18.80 -4.16
N THR A 253 9.15 18.09 -5.11
CA THR A 253 9.17 16.62 -5.11
C THR A 253 10.55 16.09 -4.70
N SER A 254 10.57 15.03 -3.90
CA SER A 254 11.83 14.48 -3.39
C SER A 254 11.73 12.99 -3.06
N ARG A 255 12.87 12.28 -3.05
CA ARG A 255 13.00 11.01 -2.31
C ARG A 255 13.11 11.29 -0.81
N PRO A 256 12.64 10.39 0.08
CA PRO A 256 12.74 10.57 1.53
C PRO A 256 14.15 10.96 2.01
N ALA A 257 15.19 10.31 1.47
CA ALA A 257 16.60 10.60 1.73
C ALA A 257 17.01 12.07 1.53
N ALA A 258 16.53 12.68 0.46
CA ALA A 258 16.92 14.03 0.04
C ALA A 258 16.01 15.11 0.62
N ALA A 259 14.85 14.75 1.17
CA ALA A 259 13.91 15.67 1.79
C ALA A 259 14.55 16.48 2.93
N ASN A 260 15.48 15.87 3.67
CA ASN A 260 16.17 16.50 4.81
C ASN A 260 17.14 17.62 4.41
N GLN A 261 17.39 17.84 3.11
CA GLN A 261 18.13 19.00 2.62
C GLN A 261 17.38 20.31 2.88
N ILE A 262 16.05 20.25 3.06
CA ILE A 262 15.21 21.41 3.38
C ILE A 262 14.74 21.26 4.84
N PRO A 263 15.06 22.20 5.73
CA PRO A 263 14.58 22.15 7.12
C PRO A 263 13.05 22.17 7.18
N SER A 264 12.47 21.36 8.08
CA SER A 264 11.01 21.19 8.19
C SER A 264 10.25 22.48 8.49
N GLN A 265 10.89 23.46 9.14
CA GLN A 265 10.32 24.79 9.41
C GLN A 265 9.96 25.59 8.14
N HIS A 266 10.49 25.23 6.98
CA HIS A 266 10.19 25.87 5.69
C HIS A 266 9.13 25.12 4.88
N ILE A 267 8.58 24.02 5.41
CA ILE A 267 7.60 23.16 4.76
C ILE A 267 6.30 23.21 5.57
N ASP A 268 5.19 23.63 4.95
CA ASP A 268 3.90 23.69 5.64
C ASP A 268 3.19 22.33 5.62
N LEU A 269 3.36 21.58 4.52
CA LEU A 269 2.72 20.28 4.35
C LEU A 269 3.68 19.28 3.71
N VAL A 270 3.79 18.10 4.33
CA VAL A 270 4.44 16.93 3.72
C VAL A 270 3.36 16.00 3.17
N THR A 271 3.53 15.55 1.94
CA THR A 271 2.68 14.53 1.34
C THR A 271 3.52 13.36 0.87
N GLU A 272 2.92 12.18 0.72
CA GLU A 272 3.62 10.99 0.25
C GLU A 272 2.87 10.29 -0.89
N ILE A 273 3.61 9.92 -1.94
CA ILE A 273 3.09 9.06 -3.02
C ILE A 273 3.29 7.59 -2.64
N GLN A 274 2.19 6.87 -2.55
CA GLN A 274 2.13 5.49 -2.09
C GLN A 274 2.24 4.46 -3.23
N GLY A 275 2.19 4.83 -4.51
CA GLY A 275 2.24 3.89 -5.64
C GLY A 275 0.88 3.33 -6.08
N PHE A 276 0.89 2.20 -6.81
CA PHE A 276 -0.31 1.56 -7.34
C PHE A 276 -0.91 0.52 -6.38
N SER A 277 -2.21 0.64 -6.12
CA SER A 277 -3.04 -0.45 -5.64
C SER A 277 -3.18 -1.55 -6.70
N ASP A 278 -3.67 -2.72 -6.30
CA ASP A 278 -3.89 -3.84 -7.22
C ASP A 278 -4.84 -3.48 -8.38
N SER A 279 -5.88 -2.68 -8.12
CA SER A 279 -6.77 -2.19 -9.18
C SER A 279 -6.06 -1.27 -10.17
N GLN A 280 -5.20 -0.37 -9.68
CA GLN A 280 -4.43 0.57 -10.51
C GLN A 280 -3.34 -0.14 -11.32
N LYS A 281 -2.75 -1.23 -10.81
CA LYS A 281 -1.83 -2.08 -11.59
C LYS A 281 -2.53 -2.60 -12.84
N GLU A 282 -3.71 -3.19 -12.68
CA GLU A 282 -4.47 -3.72 -13.83
C GLU A 282 -4.94 -2.62 -14.76
N GLU A 283 -5.44 -1.50 -14.22
CA GLU A 283 -5.84 -0.33 -15.00
C GLU A 283 -4.69 0.17 -15.88
N TYR A 284 -3.49 0.27 -15.31
CA TYR A 284 -2.29 0.65 -16.04
C TYR A 284 -2.03 -0.30 -17.22
N PHE A 285 -2.07 -1.62 -17.01
CA PHE A 285 -1.85 -2.58 -18.10
C PHE A 285 -2.92 -2.48 -19.19
N ARG A 286 -4.19 -2.36 -18.83
CA ARG A 286 -5.31 -2.21 -19.79
C ARG A 286 -5.24 -0.90 -20.58
N LYS A 287 -4.75 0.19 -19.98
CA LYS A 287 -4.51 1.45 -20.68
C LYS A 287 -3.31 1.40 -21.64
N ARG A 288 -2.38 0.46 -21.44
CA ARG A 288 -1.11 0.39 -22.18
C ARG A 288 -1.12 -0.56 -23.37
N VAL A 289 -1.84 -1.67 -23.30
CA VAL A 289 -1.88 -2.71 -24.34
C VAL A 289 -3.32 -3.14 -24.61
N ALA A 290 -3.56 -3.89 -25.69
CA ALA A 290 -4.88 -4.45 -25.99
C ALA A 290 -5.37 -5.38 -24.86
N ASP A 291 -6.69 -5.50 -24.66
CA ASP A 291 -7.27 -6.21 -23.51
C ASP A 291 -6.83 -7.68 -23.39
N ASP A 292 -6.69 -8.39 -24.51
CA ASP A 292 -6.20 -9.77 -24.54
C ASP A 292 -4.75 -9.88 -24.06
N GLN A 293 -3.90 -8.95 -24.49
CA GLN A 293 -2.50 -8.84 -24.07
C GLN A 293 -2.41 -8.42 -22.60
N ALA A 294 -3.22 -7.46 -22.17
CA ALA A 294 -3.28 -7.00 -20.77
C ALA A 294 -3.62 -8.15 -19.84
N ASN A 295 -4.64 -8.96 -20.17
CA ASN A 295 -5.04 -10.11 -19.37
C ASN A 295 -3.92 -11.16 -19.29
N ARG A 296 -3.19 -11.41 -20.38
CA ARG A 296 -2.02 -12.30 -20.39
C ARG A 296 -0.87 -11.77 -19.52
N ILE A 297 -0.55 -10.48 -19.60
CA ILE A 297 0.45 -9.83 -18.74
C ILE A 297 0.04 -9.94 -17.27
N ILE A 298 -1.20 -9.57 -16.93
CA ILE A 298 -1.74 -9.60 -15.57
C ILE A 298 -1.67 -11.01 -15.01
N SER A 299 -2.09 -12.02 -15.78
CA SER A 299 -2.04 -13.43 -15.38
C SER A 299 -0.60 -13.91 -15.13
N HIS A 300 0.34 -13.52 -15.99
CA HIS A 300 1.74 -13.90 -15.86
C HIS A 300 2.39 -13.25 -14.64
N ILE A 301 2.26 -11.93 -14.51
CA ILE A 301 2.83 -11.17 -13.39
C ILE A 301 2.26 -11.68 -12.05
N ARG A 302 0.96 -12.00 -11.98
CA ARG A 302 0.35 -12.61 -10.78
C ARG A 302 0.99 -13.94 -10.41
N THR A 303 1.36 -14.75 -11.39
CA THR A 303 2.08 -16.02 -11.17
C THR A 303 3.49 -15.76 -10.65
N ALA A 304 4.19 -14.78 -11.24
CA ALA A 304 5.53 -14.36 -10.83
C ALA A 304 5.47 -13.37 -9.63
N ARG A 305 5.26 -13.92 -8.43
CA ARG A 305 4.99 -13.15 -7.19
C ARG A 305 5.90 -11.94 -6.94
N SER A 306 7.22 -12.11 -7.13
CA SER A 306 8.19 -11.02 -6.96
C SER A 306 7.90 -9.86 -7.91
N LEU A 307 7.58 -10.15 -9.18
CA LEU A 307 7.24 -9.14 -10.19
C LEU A 307 5.93 -8.42 -9.86
N TYR A 308 4.91 -9.12 -9.37
CA TYR A 308 3.63 -8.52 -8.96
C TYR A 308 3.78 -7.50 -7.84
N ILE A 309 4.64 -7.81 -6.86
CA ILE A 309 4.93 -6.90 -5.74
C ILE A 309 5.66 -5.67 -6.27
N MET A 310 6.66 -5.84 -7.13
CA MET A 310 7.43 -4.72 -7.71
C MET A 310 6.56 -3.79 -8.57
N CYS A 311 5.52 -4.32 -9.24
CA CYS A 311 4.55 -3.52 -10.01
C CYS A 311 3.71 -2.54 -9.16
N HIS A 312 3.83 -2.56 -7.83
CA HIS A 312 3.37 -1.46 -6.99
C HIS A 312 4.04 -0.13 -7.36
N ILE A 313 5.30 -0.17 -7.78
CA ILE A 313 6.02 0.98 -8.30
C ILE A 313 5.80 1.03 -9.83
N PRO A 314 5.16 2.08 -10.38
CA PRO A 314 4.72 2.13 -11.78
C PRO A 314 5.79 1.85 -12.84
N VAL A 315 7.06 2.20 -12.57
CA VAL A 315 8.16 1.92 -13.51
C VAL A 315 8.31 0.42 -13.82
N PHE A 316 8.02 -0.47 -12.85
CA PHE A 316 8.09 -1.92 -13.09
C PHE A 316 6.90 -2.41 -13.92
N CYS A 317 5.75 -1.75 -13.89
CA CYS A 317 4.67 -2.03 -14.84
C CYS A 317 5.12 -1.71 -16.28
N TRP A 318 5.78 -0.56 -16.48
CA TRP A 318 6.31 -0.16 -17.78
C TRP A 318 7.40 -1.13 -18.30
N ILE A 319 8.35 -1.49 -17.44
CA ILE A 319 9.36 -2.51 -17.75
C ILE A 319 8.68 -3.82 -18.12
N SER A 320 7.61 -4.20 -17.41
CA SER A 320 6.92 -5.45 -17.67
C SER A 320 6.21 -5.51 -19.01
N VAL A 321 5.53 -4.42 -19.39
CA VAL A 321 4.93 -4.30 -20.72
C VAL A 321 5.99 -4.44 -21.80
N THR A 322 7.14 -3.79 -21.63
CA THR A 322 8.22 -3.76 -22.63
C THR A 322 8.92 -5.12 -22.75
N ALA A 323 9.31 -5.73 -21.63
CA ALA A 323 10.03 -7.00 -21.60
C ALA A 323 9.17 -8.18 -22.09
N LEU A 324 7.86 -8.15 -21.84
CA LEU A 324 6.94 -9.22 -22.23
C LEU A 324 6.37 -9.06 -23.65
N GLN A 325 6.59 -7.91 -24.31
CA GLN A 325 6.05 -7.63 -25.65
C GLN A 325 6.36 -8.70 -26.71
N PRO A 326 7.59 -9.27 -26.80
CA PRO A 326 7.89 -10.31 -27.78
C PRO A 326 7.04 -11.58 -27.61
N TRP A 327 6.74 -11.96 -26.36
CA TRP A 327 5.92 -13.14 -26.05
C TRP A 327 4.42 -12.93 -26.33
N LEU A 328 3.96 -11.68 -26.27
CA LEU A 328 2.57 -11.34 -26.59
C LEU A 328 2.32 -11.35 -28.10
N THR A 329 3.33 -11.02 -28.90
CA THR A 329 3.22 -10.80 -30.34
C THR A 329 3.71 -11.96 -31.21
N ARG A 330 4.66 -12.77 -30.72
CA ARG A 330 5.18 -13.96 -31.43
C ARG A 330 4.82 -15.23 -30.66
N LYS A 331 4.62 -16.36 -31.36
CA LYS A 331 4.69 -17.71 -30.77
C LYS A 331 6.16 -18.03 -30.41
N CYS A 332 6.76 -17.23 -29.54
CA CYS A 332 8.14 -17.43 -29.10
C CYS A 332 8.24 -18.77 -28.36
N LYS A 333 9.21 -19.61 -28.72
CA LYS A 333 9.50 -20.88 -28.02
C LYS A 333 10.31 -20.69 -26.74
N GLU A 334 10.70 -19.46 -26.43
CA GLU A 334 11.50 -19.10 -25.25
C GLU A 334 10.62 -19.03 -23.98
N GLU A 335 11.23 -19.32 -22.82
CA GLU A 335 10.57 -19.23 -21.51
C GLU A 335 10.18 -17.78 -21.19
N ILE A 336 9.02 -17.59 -20.57
CA ILE A 336 8.54 -16.26 -20.17
C ILE A 336 9.34 -15.79 -18.95
N PRO A 337 9.86 -14.56 -18.93
CA PRO A 337 10.61 -14.02 -17.78
C PRO A 337 9.85 -14.09 -16.46
N THR A 338 10.43 -14.72 -15.44
CA THR A 338 9.81 -14.89 -14.09
C THR A 338 10.53 -14.13 -12.98
N THR A 339 11.77 -13.72 -13.22
CA THR A 339 12.64 -13.01 -12.27
C THR A 339 12.96 -11.60 -12.77
N LEU A 340 13.39 -10.69 -11.88
CA LEU A 340 13.76 -9.34 -12.30
C LEU A 340 14.96 -9.37 -13.25
N THR A 341 15.92 -10.25 -13.02
CA THR A 341 17.10 -10.37 -13.88
C THR A 341 16.72 -10.80 -15.29
N GLU A 342 15.78 -11.73 -15.44
CA GLU A 342 15.22 -12.10 -16.75
C GLU A 342 14.48 -10.91 -17.38
N MET A 343 13.63 -10.22 -16.62
CA MET A 343 12.88 -9.05 -17.11
C MET A 343 13.80 -7.97 -17.69
N TYR A 344 14.90 -7.66 -17.02
CA TYR A 344 15.87 -6.64 -17.49
C TYR A 344 16.72 -7.16 -18.64
N SER A 345 17.08 -8.45 -18.66
CA SER A 345 17.80 -9.07 -19.77
C SER A 345 16.94 -9.07 -21.05
N HIS A 346 15.67 -9.44 -20.95
CA HIS A 346 14.72 -9.36 -22.06
C HIS A 346 14.42 -7.91 -22.47
N PHE A 347 14.30 -6.99 -21.51
CA PHE A 347 14.19 -5.56 -21.81
C PHE A 347 15.37 -5.10 -22.66
N LEU A 348 16.62 -5.42 -22.26
CA LEU A 348 17.82 -5.08 -23.01
C LEU A 348 17.80 -5.67 -24.43
N LEU A 349 17.40 -6.94 -24.59
CA LEU A 349 17.25 -7.59 -25.90
C LEU A 349 16.21 -6.89 -26.79
N VAL A 350 15.06 -6.49 -26.22
CA VAL A 350 14.04 -5.72 -26.95
C VAL A 350 14.62 -4.37 -27.41
N GLN A 351 15.40 -3.69 -26.58
CA GLN A 351 16.03 -2.44 -26.98
C GLN A 351 17.11 -2.63 -28.06
N MET A 352 17.89 -3.71 -28.01
CA MET A 352 18.86 -4.03 -29.05
C MET A 352 18.17 -4.28 -30.39
N ASN A 353 17.09 -5.07 -30.38
CA ASN A 353 16.29 -5.34 -31.57
C ASN A 353 15.74 -4.05 -32.18
N ARG A 354 15.11 -3.19 -31.37
CA ARG A 354 14.56 -1.90 -31.83
C ARG A 354 15.62 -0.97 -32.41
N LYS A 355 16.82 -0.94 -31.82
CA LYS A 355 17.94 -0.16 -32.35
C LYS A 355 18.37 -0.68 -33.72
N ASN A 356 18.55 -1.99 -33.86
CA ASN A 356 19.01 -2.61 -35.10
C ASN A 356 17.98 -2.43 -36.24
N GLU A 357 16.68 -2.59 -35.95
CA GLU A 357 15.60 -2.31 -36.91
C GLU A 357 15.61 -0.86 -37.44
N LYS A 358 16.02 0.10 -36.60
CA LYS A 358 15.97 1.53 -36.92
C LYS A 358 17.22 2.07 -37.62
N PHE A 359 18.41 1.53 -37.33
CA PHE A 359 19.67 2.12 -37.77
C PHE A 359 20.55 1.22 -38.63
N ASP A 360 20.43 -0.11 -38.53
CA ASP A 360 21.36 -1.03 -39.19
C ASP A 360 20.76 -1.67 -40.46
N GLU A 361 19.46 -1.44 -40.77
CA GLU A 361 18.72 -1.99 -41.92
C GLU A 361 18.83 -3.53 -42.08
N ARG A 362 19.19 -4.26 -41.02
CA ARG A 362 19.35 -5.72 -41.02
C ARG A 362 18.06 -6.40 -40.57
N LEU A 363 17.51 -7.28 -41.42
CA LEU A 363 16.38 -8.13 -41.06
C LEU A 363 16.85 -9.31 -40.19
N GLU A 364 16.13 -9.53 -39.08
CA GLU A 364 16.16 -10.68 -38.17
C GLU A 364 17.54 -11.30 -37.90
N MET A 365 18.23 -10.73 -36.91
CA MET A 365 19.40 -11.34 -36.26
C MET A 365 18.96 -12.15 -35.03
N ASP A 366 19.66 -13.25 -34.73
CA ASP A 366 19.45 -13.98 -33.48
C ASP A 366 19.89 -13.14 -32.25
N SER A 367 19.34 -13.45 -31.07
CA SER A 367 19.61 -12.71 -29.82
C SER A 367 21.10 -12.58 -29.50
N GLN A 368 21.91 -13.58 -29.86
CA GLN A 368 23.35 -13.59 -29.62
C GLN A 368 24.07 -12.57 -30.50
N SER A 369 23.87 -12.62 -31.81
CA SER A 369 24.52 -11.71 -32.77
C SER A 369 24.09 -10.25 -32.56
N LEU A 370 22.85 -10.01 -32.14
CA LEU A 370 22.36 -8.69 -31.73
C LEU A 370 23.15 -8.10 -30.58
N LEU A 371 23.41 -8.91 -29.55
CA LEU A 371 24.20 -8.50 -28.40
C LEU A 371 25.68 -8.36 -28.75
N GLU A 372 26.24 -9.25 -29.57
CA GLU A 372 27.66 -9.19 -29.99
C GLU A 372 27.95 -7.90 -30.77
N SER A 373 27.08 -7.54 -31.72
CA SER A 373 27.22 -6.29 -32.49
C SER A 373 27.18 -5.03 -31.60
N ASN A 374 26.49 -5.09 -30.46
CA ASN A 374 26.35 -3.99 -29.50
C ASN A 374 27.23 -4.14 -28.25
N LYS A 375 28.05 -5.19 -28.15
CA LYS A 375 28.79 -5.57 -26.94
C LYS A 375 29.62 -4.44 -26.35
N LYS A 376 30.41 -3.78 -27.19
CA LYS A 376 31.30 -2.67 -26.77
C LYS A 376 30.52 -1.53 -26.12
N MET A 377 29.34 -1.20 -26.66
CA MET A 377 28.49 -0.16 -26.10
C MET A 377 27.92 -0.58 -24.74
N ILE A 378 27.34 -1.78 -24.67
CA ILE A 378 26.75 -2.32 -23.44
C ILE A 378 27.77 -2.36 -22.30
N LEU A 379 29.00 -2.80 -22.57
CA LEU A 379 30.05 -2.90 -21.56
C LEU A 379 30.50 -1.52 -21.02
N LYS A 380 30.62 -0.51 -21.89
CA LYS A 380 30.92 0.86 -21.44
C LYS A 380 29.82 1.43 -20.55
N LEU A 381 28.56 1.11 -20.84
CA LEU A 381 27.42 1.52 -20.01
C LEU A 381 27.41 0.80 -18.68
N ALA A 382 27.73 -0.49 -18.69
CA ALA A 382 27.89 -1.31 -17.50
C ALA A 382 28.98 -0.73 -16.57
N GLU A 383 30.13 -0.37 -17.14
CA GLU A 383 31.23 0.27 -16.41
C GLU A 383 30.82 1.63 -15.82
N LEU A 384 30.17 2.49 -16.62
CA LEU A 384 29.66 3.77 -16.14
C LEU A 384 28.67 3.59 -14.98
N ALA A 385 27.73 2.65 -15.12
CA ALA A 385 26.74 2.35 -14.10
C ALA A 385 27.39 1.92 -12.78
N PHE A 386 28.40 1.03 -12.85
CA PHE A 386 29.15 0.57 -11.70
C PHE A 386 29.91 1.70 -11.00
N LYS A 387 30.70 2.49 -11.74
CA LYS A 387 31.46 3.61 -11.16
C LYS A 387 30.55 4.64 -10.50
N GLN A 388 29.43 4.98 -11.13
CA GLN A 388 28.49 5.97 -10.57
C GLN A 388 27.72 5.39 -9.37
N LEU A 389 27.40 4.10 -9.38
CA LEU A 389 26.79 3.42 -8.21
C LEU A 389 27.74 3.46 -7.01
N GLN A 390 29.04 3.21 -7.20
CA GLN A 390 30.04 3.31 -6.14
C GLN A 390 30.19 4.74 -5.58
N LYS A 391 30.08 5.75 -6.43
CA LYS A 391 30.11 7.16 -6.02
C LYS A 391 28.79 7.61 -5.36
N GLY A 392 27.73 6.80 -5.39
CA GLY A 392 26.39 7.19 -4.94
C GLY A 392 25.71 8.21 -5.85
N ASN A 393 26.17 8.35 -7.08
CA ASN A 393 25.70 9.34 -8.03
C ASN A 393 24.55 8.80 -8.90
N ILE A 394 23.49 9.58 -9.02
CA ILE A 394 22.35 9.33 -9.93
C ILE A 394 22.53 10.09 -11.25
N LEU A 395 23.14 11.28 -11.18
CA LEU A 395 23.46 12.13 -12.32
C LEU A 395 24.94 12.08 -12.66
N PHE A 396 25.25 12.07 -13.95
CA PHE A 396 26.61 12.11 -14.50
C PHE A 396 26.69 13.04 -15.72
N TYR A 397 27.92 13.43 -16.07
CA TYR A 397 28.23 14.48 -17.06
C TYR A 397 29.05 13.93 -18.21
N GLU A 398 29.29 14.77 -19.21
CA GLU A 398 30.15 14.45 -20.37
C GLU A 398 31.56 13.99 -19.95
N THR A 399 32.11 14.52 -18.85
CA THR A 399 33.38 14.05 -18.29
C THR A 399 33.31 12.60 -17.80
N ASP A 400 32.24 12.23 -17.09
CA ASP A 400 32.04 10.85 -16.60
C ASP A 400 31.85 9.86 -17.76
N LEU A 401 31.17 10.28 -18.83
CA LEU A 401 30.99 9.50 -20.06
C LEU A 401 32.33 9.30 -20.78
N ASN A 402 33.11 10.37 -20.95
CA ASN A 402 34.43 10.34 -21.58
C ASN A 402 35.42 9.48 -20.78
N GLU A 403 35.37 9.51 -19.44
CA GLU A 403 36.16 8.62 -18.56
C GLU A 403 35.88 7.13 -18.80
N CYS A 404 34.68 6.79 -19.26
CA CYS A 404 34.29 5.42 -19.65
C CYS A 404 34.42 5.19 -21.18
N GLY A 405 35.06 6.13 -21.89
CA GLY A 405 35.27 6.09 -23.33
C GLY A 405 33.98 6.18 -24.16
N ILE A 406 32.90 6.75 -23.64
CA ILE A 406 31.64 6.95 -24.36
C ILE A 406 31.68 8.32 -25.04
N ASP A 407 31.76 8.33 -26.38
CA ASP A 407 31.74 9.57 -27.16
C ASP A 407 30.31 10.12 -27.31
N VAL A 408 30.12 11.36 -26.88
CA VAL A 408 28.85 12.10 -26.96
C VAL A 408 28.48 12.52 -28.40
N GLN A 409 29.43 12.48 -29.34
CA GLN A 409 29.21 12.83 -30.75
C GLN A 409 28.81 11.63 -31.63
N GLU A 410 29.04 10.39 -31.19
CA GLU A 410 28.65 9.19 -31.93
C GLU A 410 27.13 8.92 -31.90
N SER A 411 26.66 8.08 -32.84
CA SER A 411 25.30 7.53 -32.98
C SER A 411 24.67 6.96 -31.69
N PHE A 412 25.48 6.77 -30.65
CA PHE A 412 25.11 6.42 -29.28
C PHE A 412 23.88 7.20 -28.78
N LEU A 413 23.90 8.53 -28.90
CA LEU A 413 22.83 9.40 -28.38
C LEU A 413 21.53 9.39 -29.17
N TYR A 414 21.61 8.96 -30.43
CA TYR A 414 20.45 8.84 -31.31
C TYR A 414 19.94 7.39 -31.39
N SER A 415 20.67 6.42 -30.83
CA SER A 415 20.22 5.04 -30.69
C SER A 415 19.07 4.97 -29.67
N GLY A 416 18.04 4.13 -29.93
CA GLY A 416 16.85 4.00 -29.04
C GLY A 416 17.17 3.60 -27.60
N LEU A 417 18.40 3.16 -27.33
CA LEU A 417 18.91 2.94 -25.99
C LEU A 417 18.97 4.22 -25.15
N CYS A 418 19.29 5.36 -25.78
CA CYS A 418 19.53 6.63 -25.10
C CYS A 418 18.26 7.43 -24.77
N THR A 419 17.09 6.92 -25.16
CA THR A 419 15.78 7.50 -24.86
C THR A 419 14.97 6.63 -23.91
N GLU A 420 15.15 5.30 -23.95
CA GLU A 420 14.45 4.37 -23.06
C GLU A 420 15.31 3.87 -21.88
N ILE A 421 16.64 3.93 -21.94
CA ILE A 421 17.53 3.51 -20.83
C ILE A 421 18.29 4.71 -20.25
N PHE A 422 18.74 5.64 -21.08
CA PHE A 422 19.33 6.91 -20.64
C PHE A 422 18.36 8.07 -20.84
N LYS A 423 18.53 9.13 -20.05
CA LYS A 423 17.83 10.39 -20.22
C LYS A 423 18.86 11.51 -20.33
N MET A 424 18.84 12.22 -21.46
CA MET A 424 19.61 13.44 -21.69
C MET A 424 18.73 14.67 -21.47
N GLU A 425 19.27 15.66 -20.77
CA GLU A 425 18.71 17.01 -20.78
C GLU A 425 19.79 18.02 -21.17
N SER A 426 19.43 18.95 -22.05
CA SER A 426 20.31 20.03 -22.51
C SER A 426 19.63 21.38 -22.30
N THR A 427 20.36 22.33 -21.74
CA THR A 427 19.94 23.75 -21.70
C THR A 427 20.49 24.51 -22.91
N PHE A 428 20.05 25.76 -23.09
CA PHE A 428 20.51 26.65 -24.17
C PHE A 428 22.05 26.81 -24.25
N TYR A 429 22.77 26.56 -23.15
CA TYR A 429 24.24 26.65 -23.05
C TYR A 429 25.00 25.41 -23.54
N ARG A 430 24.33 24.45 -24.20
CA ARG A 430 24.91 23.21 -24.76
C ARG A 430 25.55 22.25 -23.74
N LYS A 431 25.47 22.51 -22.44
CA LYS A 431 25.86 21.54 -21.40
C LYS A 431 24.75 20.51 -21.21
N LYS A 432 25.17 19.25 -21.09
CA LYS A 432 24.29 18.08 -21.05
C LYS A 432 24.48 17.34 -19.72
N VAL A 433 23.36 16.97 -19.08
CA VAL A 433 23.34 16.07 -17.93
C VAL A 433 22.68 14.76 -18.35
N TYR A 434 23.18 13.67 -17.80
CA TYR A 434 22.79 12.32 -18.12
C TYR A 434 22.41 11.57 -16.84
N CYS A 435 21.43 10.69 -16.97
CA CYS A 435 21.09 9.72 -15.94
C CYS A 435 20.50 8.47 -16.61
N PHE A 436 20.40 7.38 -15.86
CA PHE A 436 19.53 6.28 -16.25
C PHE A 436 18.06 6.68 -16.07
N VAL A 437 17.13 6.11 -16.85
CA VAL A 437 15.69 6.38 -16.71
C VAL A 437 15.19 6.01 -15.31
N HIS A 438 15.81 5.02 -14.70
CA HIS A 438 15.55 4.61 -13.32
C HIS A 438 16.81 4.01 -12.68
N LEU A 439 16.96 4.14 -11.36
CA LEU A 439 18.14 3.65 -10.61
C LEU A 439 18.30 2.13 -10.75
N SER A 440 17.20 1.39 -10.83
CA SER A 440 17.24 -0.05 -11.11
C SER A 440 17.99 -0.45 -12.38
N PHE A 441 18.00 0.38 -13.43
CA PHE A 441 18.82 0.11 -14.62
C PHE A 441 20.31 0.28 -14.31
N GLN A 442 20.66 1.32 -13.54
CA GLN A 442 22.04 1.53 -13.09
C GLN A 442 22.51 0.33 -12.25
N GLU A 443 21.68 -0.19 -11.36
CA GLU A 443 22.01 -1.37 -10.55
C GLU A 443 22.12 -2.65 -11.39
N PHE A 444 21.25 -2.85 -12.38
CA PHE A 444 21.33 -3.97 -13.33
C PHE A 444 22.62 -3.93 -14.15
N PHE A 445 22.95 -2.77 -14.74
CA PHE A 445 24.17 -2.60 -15.54
C PHE A 445 25.43 -2.69 -14.68
N ALA A 446 25.40 -2.22 -13.43
CA ALA A 446 26.49 -2.40 -12.49
C ALA A 446 26.71 -3.89 -12.16
N ALA A 447 25.64 -4.66 -11.94
CA ALA A 447 25.73 -6.11 -11.74
C ALA A 447 26.32 -6.81 -12.98
N LEU A 448 25.91 -6.39 -14.19
CA LEU A 448 26.45 -6.90 -15.45
C LEU A 448 27.95 -6.64 -15.57
N HIS A 449 28.41 -5.44 -15.20
CA HIS A 449 29.83 -5.10 -15.21
C HIS A 449 30.63 -5.98 -14.25
N VAL A 450 30.17 -6.11 -13.00
CA VAL A 450 30.86 -6.93 -11.99
C VAL A 450 30.99 -8.37 -12.45
N PHE A 451 29.91 -8.93 -13.02
CA PHE A 451 29.91 -10.29 -13.54
C PHE A 451 30.81 -10.43 -14.78
N TYR A 452 30.82 -9.44 -15.68
CA TYR A 452 31.70 -9.42 -16.85
C TYR A 452 33.19 -9.37 -16.46
N CYS A 453 33.57 -8.51 -15.51
CA CYS A 453 34.96 -8.39 -15.04
C CYS A 453 35.43 -9.69 -14.39
N TYR A 454 34.53 -10.37 -13.66
CA TYR A 454 34.79 -11.70 -13.12
C TYR A 454 35.10 -12.73 -14.22
N LEU A 455 34.25 -12.84 -15.23
CA LEU A 455 34.45 -13.79 -16.34
C LEU A 455 35.69 -13.49 -17.16
N SER A 456 35.99 -12.19 -17.36
CA SER A 456 37.14 -11.69 -18.13
C SER A 456 38.46 -11.67 -17.35
N LYS A 457 38.45 -12.04 -16.06
CA LYS A 457 39.61 -12.00 -15.14
C LYS A 457 40.17 -10.60 -14.87
N SER A 458 39.37 -9.54 -15.07
CA SER A 458 39.71 -8.14 -14.74
C SER A 458 39.34 -7.79 -13.30
N LEU A 459 39.83 -8.58 -12.34
CA LEU A 459 39.37 -8.51 -10.95
C LEU A 459 39.81 -7.24 -10.20
N GLU A 460 40.83 -6.54 -10.70
CA GLU A 460 41.29 -5.26 -10.14
C GLU A 460 40.22 -4.16 -10.19
N GLU A 461 39.26 -4.24 -11.14
CA GLU A 461 38.16 -3.28 -11.29
C GLU A 461 37.08 -3.46 -10.22
N VAL A 462 36.96 -4.67 -9.65
CA VAL A 462 35.90 -5.04 -8.69
C VAL A 462 36.43 -5.36 -7.29
N LYS A 463 37.60 -4.82 -6.94
CA LYS A 463 38.30 -5.04 -5.64
C LYS A 463 37.43 -4.92 -4.41
N MET A 464 36.41 -4.06 -4.44
CA MET A 464 35.47 -3.86 -3.33
C MET A 464 34.75 -5.16 -2.93
N PHE A 465 34.53 -6.06 -3.87
CA PHE A 465 33.86 -7.35 -3.65
C PHE A 465 34.85 -8.53 -3.55
N LEU A 466 36.15 -8.26 -3.37
CA LEU A 466 37.17 -9.30 -3.24
C LEU A 466 37.66 -9.44 -1.80
N PRO A 467 38.21 -10.62 -1.43
CA PRO A 467 38.85 -10.79 -0.13
C PRO A 467 40.04 -9.84 0.04
N LYS A 468 40.22 -9.25 1.23
CA LYS A 468 41.37 -8.37 1.55
C LYS A 468 42.72 -9.12 1.70
N THR A 469 42.76 -10.42 1.45
CA THR A 469 43.95 -11.27 1.68
C THR A 469 44.86 -11.34 0.45
N LYS A 470 46.17 -11.57 0.66
CA LYS A 470 47.24 -11.66 -0.37
C LYS A 470 47.14 -12.90 -1.30
N ALA A 471 45.94 -13.45 -1.54
CA ALA A 471 45.78 -14.51 -2.52
C ALA A 471 46.04 -13.95 -3.92
N LYS A 472 46.70 -14.73 -4.80
CA LYS A 472 46.86 -14.35 -6.22
C LYS A 472 45.46 -14.07 -6.79
N THR A 473 45.24 -12.84 -7.24
CA THR A 473 43.95 -12.33 -7.72
C THR A 473 43.38 -13.08 -8.93
N SER A 474 44.09 -14.05 -9.51
CA SER A 474 43.73 -14.74 -10.75
C SER A 474 42.81 -15.97 -10.62
N GLU A 475 42.51 -16.46 -9.41
CA GLU A 475 41.77 -17.73 -9.18
C GLU A 475 40.68 -17.64 -8.08
N ILE A 476 39.86 -16.58 -8.08
CA ILE A 476 38.77 -16.47 -7.10
C ILE A 476 37.53 -17.26 -7.58
N PRO A 477 37.00 -18.23 -6.80
CA PRO A 477 35.76 -18.92 -7.14
C PRO A 477 34.54 -17.99 -7.14
N LEU A 478 33.53 -18.28 -7.97
CA LEU A 478 32.34 -17.44 -8.10
C LEU A 478 31.57 -17.31 -6.78
N ASP A 479 31.48 -18.39 -6.01
CA ASP A 479 30.84 -18.41 -4.70
C ASP A 479 31.54 -17.51 -3.68
N VAL A 480 32.86 -17.33 -3.79
CA VAL A 480 33.63 -16.41 -2.95
C VAL A 480 33.31 -14.94 -3.30
N LEU A 481 33.25 -14.60 -4.60
CA LEU A 481 32.83 -13.27 -5.05
C LEU A 481 31.41 -12.95 -4.54
N MET A 482 30.47 -13.87 -4.75
CA MET A 482 29.08 -13.70 -4.33
C MET A 482 28.95 -13.52 -2.82
N LYS A 483 29.69 -14.31 -2.03
CA LYS A 483 29.75 -14.15 -0.58
C LYS A 483 30.19 -12.75 -0.17
N HIS A 484 31.23 -12.21 -0.78
CA HIS A 484 31.72 -10.87 -0.46
C HIS A 484 30.75 -9.77 -0.91
N ALA A 485 30.07 -9.93 -2.05
CA ALA A 485 29.00 -9.03 -2.46
C ALA A 485 27.85 -9.02 -1.43
N VAL A 486 27.45 -10.18 -0.90
CA VAL A 486 26.46 -10.29 0.19
C VAL A 486 26.95 -9.57 1.44
N ASP A 487 28.18 -9.83 1.88
CA ASP A 487 28.73 -9.22 3.09
C ASP A 487 28.85 -7.69 2.95
N GLU A 488 29.13 -7.15 1.76
CA GLU A 488 29.17 -5.71 1.50
C GLU A 488 27.76 -5.09 1.50
N ALA A 489 26.79 -5.73 0.84
CA ALA A 489 25.41 -5.29 0.85
C ALA A 489 24.81 -5.29 2.26
N LEU A 490 25.17 -6.27 3.12
CA LEU A 490 24.70 -6.32 4.51
C LEU A 490 25.28 -5.22 5.40
N LYS A 491 26.40 -4.57 5.03
CA LYS A 491 26.94 -3.39 5.74
C LYS A 491 26.15 -2.12 5.42
N SER A 492 25.43 -2.12 4.31
CA SER A 492 24.63 -0.98 3.87
C SER A 492 23.46 -0.73 4.83
N LYS A 493 23.46 0.44 5.47
CA LYS A 493 22.36 0.86 6.36
C LYS A 493 21.07 1.08 5.57
N ASN A 494 21.15 1.79 4.44
CA ASN A 494 20.01 2.20 3.60
C ASN A 494 19.64 1.20 2.50
N GLY A 495 20.42 0.14 2.29
CA GLY A 495 20.13 -0.94 1.35
C GLY A 495 20.54 -0.68 -0.07
N HIS A 496 21.49 0.23 -0.27
CA HIS A 496 21.82 0.71 -1.61
C HIS A 496 22.42 -0.27 -2.61
N LEU A 497 22.70 -1.50 -2.16
CA LEU A 497 23.18 -2.58 -3.01
C LEU A 497 22.15 -3.70 -3.12
N ASP A 498 20.93 -3.55 -2.59
CA ASP A 498 19.97 -4.66 -2.50
C ASP A 498 19.52 -5.15 -3.88
N LEU A 499 19.16 -4.24 -4.78
CA LEU A 499 18.67 -4.60 -6.12
C LEU A 499 19.85 -5.01 -7.02
N PHE A 500 20.99 -4.32 -6.89
CA PHE A 500 22.25 -4.77 -7.47
C PHE A 500 22.57 -6.23 -7.08
N LEU A 501 22.44 -6.59 -5.80
CA LEU A 501 22.73 -7.93 -5.29
C LEU A 501 21.77 -8.98 -5.88
N ARG A 502 20.49 -8.65 -6.00
CA ARG A 502 19.49 -9.49 -6.68
C ARG A 502 19.91 -9.79 -8.12
N PHE A 503 20.23 -8.76 -8.90
CA PHE A 503 20.67 -8.92 -10.29
C PHE A 503 21.95 -9.74 -10.40
N LEU A 504 22.94 -9.47 -9.54
CA LEU A 504 24.20 -10.20 -9.54
C LEU A 504 23.99 -11.71 -9.27
N HIS A 505 23.12 -12.05 -8.32
CA HIS A 505 22.77 -13.45 -8.04
C HIS A 505 21.95 -14.08 -9.17
N GLY A 506 21.01 -13.36 -9.77
CA GLY A 506 20.28 -13.84 -10.94
C GLY A 506 21.22 -14.13 -12.13
N MET A 507 22.21 -13.26 -12.37
CA MET A 507 23.22 -13.46 -13.43
C MET A 507 24.12 -14.67 -13.19
N SER A 508 24.20 -15.20 -11.96
CA SER A 508 24.95 -16.43 -11.69
C SER A 508 24.34 -17.66 -12.36
N LEU A 509 23.05 -17.66 -12.70
CA LEU A 509 22.41 -18.77 -13.40
C LEU A 509 22.86 -18.85 -14.87
N GLU A 510 23.14 -20.08 -15.33
CA GLU A 510 23.51 -20.34 -16.72
C GLU A 510 22.41 -19.90 -17.71
N SER A 511 21.13 -20.10 -17.37
CA SER A 511 20.00 -19.65 -18.19
C SER A 511 20.03 -18.14 -18.48
N ASN A 512 20.29 -17.33 -17.45
CA ASN A 512 20.42 -15.88 -17.59
C ASN A 512 21.70 -15.47 -18.32
N GLN A 513 22.79 -16.23 -18.18
CA GLN A 513 24.01 -16.03 -18.96
C GLN A 513 23.81 -16.30 -20.45
N ARG A 514 23.00 -17.32 -20.80
CA ARG A 514 22.64 -17.62 -22.20
C ARG A 514 21.86 -16.48 -22.84
N LEU A 515 20.95 -15.84 -22.11
CA LEU A 515 20.25 -14.63 -22.59
C LEU A 515 21.21 -13.47 -22.92
N LEU A 516 22.40 -13.46 -22.31
CA LEU A 516 23.42 -12.41 -22.42
C LEU A 516 24.70 -12.88 -23.12
N GLN A 517 24.68 -14.02 -23.82
CA GLN A 517 25.86 -14.70 -24.37
C GLN A 517 26.64 -13.86 -25.40
N GLY A 518 26.01 -12.87 -26.05
CA GLY A 518 26.72 -11.95 -26.93
C GLY A 518 27.53 -10.86 -26.20
N VAL A 519 27.25 -10.62 -24.91
CA VAL A 519 28.01 -9.68 -24.07
C VAL A 519 29.00 -10.43 -23.18
N LEU A 520 28.55 -11.51 -22.54
CA LEU A 520 29.36 -12.30 -21.60
C LEU A 520 30.26 -13.30 -22.35
N PRO A 521 31.55 -13.44 -21.99
CA PRO A 521 32.49 -14.27 -22.77
C PRO A 521 32.14 -15.76 -22.84
N GLN A 522 32.03 -16.45 -21.69
CA GLN A 522 31.69 -17.88 -21.57
C GLN A 522 31.05 -18.16 -20.20
N SER A 523 30.08 -19.08 -20.15
CA SER A 523 29.50 -19.53 -18.87
C SER A 523 30.53 -20.29 -18.04
N LYS A 524 30.66 -19.95 -16.76
CA LYS A 524 31.52 -20.65 -15.78
C LYS A 524 30.74 -21.20 -14.58
N SER A 525 29.43 -21.34 -14.72
CA SER A 525 28.56 -21.67 -13.60
C SER A 525 28.45 -23.19 -13.48
N SER A 526 29.18 -23.78 -12.54
CA SER A 526 28.98 -25.19 -12.19
C SER A 526 27.81 -25.34 -11.22
N ALA A 527 27.08 -26.45 -11.31
CA ALA A 527 26.01 -26.76 -10.36
C ALA A 527 26.51 -26.72 -8.90
N GLU A 528 27.75 -27.14 -8.66
CA GLU A 528 28.39 -27.08 -7.34
C GLU A 528 28.58 -25.64 -6.84
N SER A 529 29.06 -24.72 -7.69
CA SER A 529 29.22 -23.32 -7.33
C SER A 529 27.87 -22.65 -7.04
N ILE A 530 26.84 -22.94 -7.82
CA ILE A 530 25.48 -22.40 -7.58
C ILE A 530 24.93 -22.88 -6.24
N GLU A 531 25.11 -24.15 -5.89
CA GLU A 531 24.65 -24.67 -4.61
C GLU A 531 25.41 -24.03 -3.43
N LYS A 532 26.72 -23.80 -3.56
CA LYS A 532 27.51 -23.05 -2.56
C LYS A 532 27.04 -21.61 -2.39
N ILE A 533 26.64 -20.93 -3.47
CA ILE A 533 26.06 -19.58 -3.42
C ILE A 533 24.73 -19.59 -2.66
N LYS A 534 23.82 -20.51 -3.01
CA LYS A 534 22.53 -20.69 -2.31
C LYS A 534 22.71 -20.96 -0.83
N GLN A 535 23.65 -21.83 -0.46
CA GLN A 535 23.99 -22.10 0.93
C GLN A 535 24.54 -20.86 1.65
N THR A 536 25.29 -20.00 0.96
CA THR A 536 25.81 -18.76 1.53
C THR A 536 24.70 -17.75 1.80
N LEU A 537 23.73 -17.59 0.90
CA LEU A 537 22.53 -16.78 1.13
C LEU A 537 21.73 -17.29 2.34
N LYS A 538 21.47 -18.60 2.39
CA LYS A 538 20.79 -19.27 3.52
C LYS A 538 21.55 -19.11 4.84
N ARG A 539 22.89 -19.08 4.81
CA ARG A 539 23.72 -18.82 6.00
C ARG A 539 23.65 -17.35 6.42
N GLY A 540 23.62 -16.42 5.47
CA GLY A 540 23.40 -15.00 5.71
C GLY A 540 22.06 -14.74 6.42
N GLN A 541 21.01 -15.43 5.99
CA GLN A 541 19.68 -15.42 6.61
C GLN A 541 19.64 -15.96 8.05
N LYS A 542 20.60 -16.79 8.45
CA LYS A 542 20.71 -17.32 9.83
C LYS A 542 21.47 -16.37 10.76
N LYS A 543 22.16 -15.35 10.23
CA LYS A 543 22.75 -14.29 11.05
C LYS A 543 21.62 -13.43 11.62
N ASN A 544 21.81 -12.82 12.78
CA ASN A 544 20.84 -11.89 13.39
C ASN A 544 20.81 -10.56 12.60
N ILE A 545 20.26 -10.59 11.39
CA ILE A 545 20.15 -9.46 10.47
C ILE A 545 18.75 -8.85 10.50
N ASN A 546 18.65 -7.58 10.14
CA ASN A 546 17.39 -6.87 10.03
C ASN A 546 16.43 -7.61 9.07
N PRO A 547 15.12 -7.76 9.35
CA PRO A 547 14.21 -8.56 8.53
C PRO A 547 14.13 -8.12 7.07
N GLU A 548 14.33 -6.84 6.77
CA GLU A 548 14.31 -6.35 5.39
C GLU A 548 15.57 -6.79 4.61
N ARG A 549 16.72 -6.89 5.28
CA ARG A 549 17.93 -7.50 4.71
C ARG A 549 17.73 -8.99 4.48
N TRP A 550 17.07 -9.67 5.40
CA TRP A 550 16.71 -11.08 5.24
C TRP A 550 15.80 -11.28 4.02
N LEU A 551 14.80 -10.41 3.86
CA LEU A 551 13.87 -10.44 2.73
C LEU A 551 14.62 -10.24 1.41
N ASN A 552 15.58 -9.30 1.37
CA ASN A 552 16.43 -9.13 0.19
C ASN A 552 17.24 -10.40 -0.15
N LEU A 553 17.82 -11.08 0.84
CA LEU A 553 18.50 -12.38 0.61
C LEU A 553 17.55 -13.46 0.12
N SER A 554 16.30 -13.50 0.60
CA SER A 554 15.25 -14.38 0.08
C SER A 554 14.91 -14.07 -1.36
N HIS A 555 14.89 -12.80 -1.73
CA HIS A 555 14.68 -12.43 -3.11
C HIS A 555 15.88 -12.76 -4.01
N CYS A 556 17.11 -12.70 -3.51
CA CYS A 556 18.27 -13.23 -4.24
C CYS A 556 18.11 -14.73 -4.51
N LEU A 557 17.55 -15.51 -3.57
CA LEU A 557 17.21 -16.91 -3.80
C LEU A 557 16.11 -17.06 -4.89
N ILE A 558 15.09 -16.21 -4.90
CA ILE A 558 14.06 -16.18 -5.96
C ILE A 558 14.66 -15.86 -7.33
N GLU A 559 15.58 -14.88 -7.42
CA GLU A 559 16.31 -14.57 -8.66
C GLU A 559 17.15 -15.76 -9.15
N MET A 560 17.59 -16.63 -8.22
CA MET A 560 18.27 -17.89 -8.51
C MET A 560 17.31 -19.08 -8.73
N LYS A 561 16.01 -18.83 -8.93
CA LYS A 561 14.95 -19.84 -9.10
C LYS A 561 14.97 -20.90 -7.98
N ASP A 562 15.27 -20.48 -6.75
CA ASP A 562 15.29 -21.35 -5.59
C ASP A 562 13.96 -21.29 -4.81
N ASP A 563 13.15 -22.32 -4.99
CA ASP A 563 11.83 -22.42 -4.35
C ASP A 563 11.88 -23.03 -2.95
N THR A 564 13.07 -23.21 -2.35
CA THR A 564 13.18 -23.95 -1.09
C THR A 564 12.45 -23.27 0.06
N LEU A 565 12.46 -21.93 0.13
CA LEU A 565 11.67 -21.20 1.13
C LEU A 565 10.16 -21.43 0.95
N GLN A 566 9.69 -21.43 -0.29
CA GLN A 566 8.28 -21.70 -0.60
C GLN A 566 7.92 -23.16 -0.24
N GLN A 567 8.80 -24.11 -0.53
CA GLN A 567 8.62 -25.52 -0.15
C GLN A 567 8.66 -25.71 1.37
N GLU A 568 9.55 -25.02 2.09
CA GLU A 568 9.62 -25.05 3.55
C GLU A 568 8.33 -24.51 4.18
N ILE A 569 7.83 -23.37 3.67
CA ILE A 569 6.56 -22.78 4.10
C ILE A 569 5.40 -23.73 3.78
N GLN A 570 5.32 -24.27 2.56
CA GLN A 570 4.26 -25.21 2.19
C GLN A 570 4.31 -26.49 3.03
N THR A 571 5.50 -27.01 3.33
CA THR A 571 5.69 -28.17 4.20
C THR A 571 5.26 -27.85 5.62
N TYR A 572 5.60 -26.67 6.13
CA TYR A 572 5.11 -26.19 7.43
C TYR A 572 3.59 -26.09 7.47
N LEU A 573 2.96 -25.59 6.40
CA LEU A 573 1.51 -25.48 6.29
C LEU A 573 0.79 -26.83 6.22
N LYS A 574 1.39 -27.82 5.55
CA LYS A 574 0.88 -29.20 5.48
C LYS A 574 1.13 -30.00 6.76
N SER A 575 2.09 -29.59 7.58
CA SER A 575 2.40 -30.26 8.84
C SER A 575 1.24 -30.13 9.82
N LYS A 576 0.77 -31.27 10.35
CA LYS A 576 -0.19 -31.30 11.47
C LYS A 576 0.41 -30.73 12.75
N ASN A 577 1.74 -30.90 12.94
CA ASN A 577 2.47 -30.38 14.07
C ASN A 577 3.29 -29.14 13.66
N LYS A 578 2.74 -27.95 13.91
CA LYS A 578 3.37 -26.65 13.68
C LYS A 578 4.39 -26.28 14.78
N SER A 579 5.16 -27.26 15.27
CA SER A 579 6.08 -27.11 16.40
C SER A 579 7.31 -26.26 16.06
N LYS A 580 7.73 -26.20 14.80
CA LYS A 580 8.86 -25.38 14.36
C LYS A 580 8.51 -23.89 14.52
N LYS A 581 9.33 -23.15 15.27
CA LYS A 581 9.17 -21.70 15.42
C LYS A 581 9.52 -21.00 14.11
N LEU A 582 8.59 -20.21 13.59
CA LEU A 582 8.78 -19.38 12.40
C LEU A 582 9.56 -18.12 12.76
N THR A 583 10.51 -17.75 11.89
CA THR A 583 11.21 -16.46 11.98
C THR A 583 10.29 -15.32 11.53
N LEU A 584 10.61 -14.08 11.93
CA LEU A 584 9.88 -12.88 11.49
C LEU A 584 9.79 -12.79 9.98
N ALA A 585 10.84 -13.20 9.31
CA ALA A 585 10.97 -13.05 7.88
C ALA A 585 10.28 -14.19 7.11
N GLN A 586 10.21 -15.40 7.69
CA GLN A 586 9.27 -16.44 7.23
C GLN A 586 7.82 -15.97 7.36
N CYS A 587 7.47 -15.27 8.44
CA CYS A 587 6.12 -14.72 8.61
C CYS A 587 5.79 -13.67 7.53
N SER A 588 6.72 -12.74 7.24
CA SER A 588 6.55 -11.80 6.11
C SER A 588 6.37 -12.52 4.78
N ALA A 589 7.24 -13.49 4.47
CA ALA A 589 7.14 -14.28 3.24
C ALA A 589 5.79 -15.02 3.13
N MET A 590 5.31 -15.59 4.24
CA MET A 590 4.00 -16.25 4.31
C MET A 590 2.85 -15.27 4.06
N ALA A 591 2.90 -14.07 4.63
CA ALA A 591 1.88 -13.05 4.43
C ALA A 591 1.72 -12.70 2.94
N ASN A 592 2.84 -12.53 2.22
CA ASN A 592 2.80 -12.27 0.77
C ASN A 592 2.28 -13.46 0.00
N MET A 593 2.72 -14.67 0.35
CA MET A 593 2.26 -15.89 -0.30
C MET A 593 0.75 -16.06 -0.18
N PHE A 594 0.19 -15.73 0.99
CA PHE A 594 -1.25 -15.79 1.25
C PHE A 594 -2.05 -14.73 0.49
N GLN A 595 -1.53 -13.52 0.29
CA GLN A 595 -2.25 -12.48 -0.46
C GLN A 595 -2.52 -12.84 -1.93
N VAL A 596 -1.73 -13.75 -2.50
CA VAL A 596 -1.80 -14.13 -3.92
C VAL A 596 -2.17 -15.60 -4.14
N SER A 597 -2.51 -16.33 -3.07
CA SER A 597 -3.00 -17.70 -3.17
C SER A 597 -4.49 -17.74 -3.49
N GLU A 598 -5.06 -18.94 -3.62
CA GLU A 598 -6.50 -19.10 -3.50
C GLU A 598 -6.98 -18.54 -2.15
N VAL A 599 -8.21 -18.04 -2.13
CA VAL A 599 -8.84 -17.43 -0.96
C VAL A 599 -8.84 -18.44 0.19
N MET A 600 -8.24 -18.07 1.31
CA MET A 600 -8.24 -18.90 2.51
C MET A 600 -9.58 -18.85 3.21
N ASP A 601 -10.08 -19.99 3.69
CA ASP A 601 -11.30 -19.99 4.49
C ASP A 601 -11.07 -19.35 5.87
N GLU A 602 -9.95 -19.65 6.52
CA GLU A 602 -9.62 -19.14 7.86
C GLU A 602 -8.12 -18.82 8.02
N LEU A 603 -7.83 -17.65 8.61
CA LEU A 603 -6.51 -17.23 9.07
C LEU A 603 -6.52 -17.01 10.58
N ASP A 604 -5.98 -17.96 11.34
CA ASP A 604 -5.81 -17.85 12.78
C ASP A 604 -4.32 -17.63 13.11
N LEU A 605 -3.98 -16.44 13.62
CA LEU A 605 -2.60 -16.07 13.92
C LEU A 605 -1.98 -16.85 15.07
N LYS A 606 -2.78 -17.36 16.02
CA LYS A 606 -2.30 -18.18 17.15
C LYS A 606 -1.88 -19.58 16.71
N LYS A 607 -2.39 -20.08 15.57
CA LYS A 607 -1.93 -21.35 14.99
C LYS A 607 -0.48 -21.32 14.49
N TYR A 608 0.12 -20.14 14.33
CA TYR A 608 1.50 -20.00 13.87
C TYR A 608 2.44 -19.82 15.06
N ASN A 609 3.37 -20.78 15.24
CA ASN A 609 4.38 -20.70 16.30
C ASN A 609 5.42 -19.63 15.96
N THR A 610 5.19 -18.39 16.38
CA THR A 610 6.10 -17.26 16.18
C THR A 610 5.96 -16.24 17.31
N THR A 611 6.76 -15.18 17.29
CA THR A 611 6.67 -14.06 18.25
C THR A 611 5.49 -13.14 17.93
N GLU A 612 5.11 -12.25 18.85
CA GLU A 612 4.05 -11.25 18.57
C GLU A 612 4.34 -10.39 17.33
N GLU A 613 5.61 -10.02 17.13
CA GLU A 613 6.03 -9.35 15.90
C GLU A 613 5.86 -10.23 14.65
N GLY A 614 6.14 -11.53 14.76
CA GLY A 614 5.89 -12.47 13.66
C GLY A 614 4.42 -12.59 13.31
N ARG A 615 3.53 -12.60 14.30
CA ARG A 615 2.07 -12.59 14.08
C ARG A 615 1.62 -11.30 13.40
N ARG A 616 2.11 -10.14 13.86
CA ARG A 616 1.81 -8.84 13.23
C ARG A 616 2.25 -8.78 11.76
N ARG A 617 3.36 -9.44 11.41
CA ARG A 617 3.83 -9.57 10.02
C ARG A 617 2.94 -10.44 9.13
N LEU A 618 2.01 -11.22 9.68
CA LEU A 618 1.03 -12.02 8.93
C LEU A 618 -0.26 -11.26 8.59
N ILE A 619 -0.51 -10.10 9.22
CA ILE A 619 -1.75 -9.32 9.05
C ILE A 619 -2.06 -8.95 7.59
N PRO A 620 -1.08 -8.65 6.72
CA PRO A 620 -1.40 -8.38 5.31
C PRO A 620 -2.16 -9.51 4.59
N ALA A 621 -2.06 -10.76 5.08
CA ALA A 621 -2.79 -11.91 4.56
C ALA A 621 -4.32 -11.82 4.74
N LEU A 622 -4.84 -10.93 5.61
CA LEU A 622 -6.28 -10.73 5.80
C LEU A 622 -7.01 -10.34 4.50
N ARG A 623 -6.29 -9.76 3.54
CA ARG A 623 -6.84 -9.36 2.23
C ARG A 623 -7.34 -10.52 1.39
N ASN A 624 -6.96 -11.75 1.72
CA ASN A 624 -7.27 -12.94 0.94
C ASN A 624 -7.84 -14.08 1.81
N CYS A 625 -8.51 -13.77 2.93
CA CYS A 625 -9.21 -14.76 3.74
C CYS A 625 -10.66 -14.38 4.02
N LYS A 626 -11.52 -15.38 4.25
CA LYS A 626 -12.95 -15.18 4.60
C LYS A 626 -13.15 -14.94 6.09
N LYS A 627 -12.38 -15.63 6.93
CA LYS A 627 -12.39 -15.51 8.39
C LYS A 627 -10.98 -15.22 8.91
N ALA A 628 -10.86 -14.30 9.85
CA ALA A 628 -9.59 -13.96 10.48
C ALA A 628 -9.73 -13.92 12.01
N ILE A 629 -8.87 -14.67 12.71
CA ILE A 629 -8.79 -14.73 14.17
C ILE A 629 -7.45 -14.14 14.59
N LEU A 630 -7.51 -12.93 15.16
CA LEU A 630 -6.36 -12.17 15.66
C LEU A 630 -6.48 -11.94 17.17
N ALA A 631 -7.28 -12.75 17.85
CA ALA A 631 -7.48 -12.62 19.28
C ALA A 631 -6.16 -12.79 20.05
N ASP A 632 -5.94 -11.95 21.07
CA ASP A 632 -4.76 -12.01 21.95
C ASP A 632 -3.42 -11.93 21.19
N CYS A 633 -3.35 -11.19 20.09
CA CYS A 633 -2.15 -11.10 19.23
C CYS A 633 -1.26 -9.88 19.51
N ASN A 634 -1.48 -9.18 20.63
CA ASN A 634 -0.76 -7.98 21.05
C ASN A 634 -0.57 -6.97 19.90
N LEU A 635 -1.69 -6.65 19.26
CA LEU A 635 -1.72 -5.79 18.08
C LEU A 635 -1.33 -4.36 18.45
N SER A 636 -0.63 -3.69 17.52
CA SER A 636 -0.15 -2.31 17.65
C SER A 636 -0.93 -1.36 16.75
N GLU A 637 -0.69 -0.05 16.83
CA GLU A 637 -1.32 0.95 15.94
C GLU A 637 -1.19 0.62 14.45
N LYS A 638 0.03 0.28 14.01
CA LYS A 638 0.31 -0.20 12.65
C LYS A 638 -0.46 -1.48 12.27
N SER A 639 -0.85 -2.29 13.25
CA SER A 639 -1.69 -3.47 13.00
C SER A 639 -3.10 -3.03 12.61
N TRP A 640 -3.64 -2.01 13.29
CA TRP A 640 -4.95 -1.43 12.98
C TRP A 640 -5.00 -0.82 11.59
N GLU A 641 -3.98 -0.06 11.19
CA GLU A 641 -3.78 0.41 9.81
C GLU A 641 -3.91 -0.71 8.79
N ASN A 642 -3.15 -1.78 8.98
CA ASN A 642 -3.15 -2.91 8.05
C ASN A 642 -4.50 -3.65 8.01
N ILE A 643 -5.21 -3.73 9.13
CA ILE A 643 -6.54 -4.33 9.20
C ILE A 643 -7.57 -3.46 8.46
N ALA A 644 -7.60 -2.14 8.69
CA ALA A 644 -8.52 -1.26 7.96
C ALA A 644 -8.22 -1.25 6.46
N SER A 645 -6.94 -1.21 6.10
CA SER A 645 -6.46 -1.38 4.73
C SER A 645 -6.98 -2.68 4.07
N ALA A 646 -6.98 -3.79 4.82
CA ALA A 646 -7.54 -5.05 4.35
C ALA A 646 -9.07 -4.99 4.15
N LEU A 647 -9.80 -4.29 5.02
CA LEU A 647 -11.24 -4.07 4.89
C LEU A 647 -11.62 -3.14 3.72
N GLN A 648 -10.72 -2.21 3.34
CA GLN A 648 -10.93 -1.29 2.22
C GLN A 648 -10.68 -1.94 0.84
N SER A 649 -9.91 -3.03 0.82
CA SER A 649 -9.53 -3.70 -0.43
C SER A 649 -10.74 -4.19 -1.23
N ALA A 650 -10.83 -3.77 -2.50
CA ALA A 650 -11.97 -4.06 -3.39
C ALA A 650 -12.27 -5.56 -3.53
N ASN A 651 -11.23 -6.38 -3.49
CA ASN A 651 -11.32 -7.83 -3.69
C ASN A 651 -11.27 -8.62 -2.38
N SER A 652 -11.33 -7.95 -1.22
CA SER A 652 -11.29 -8.66 0.07
C SER A 652 -12.50 -9.60 0.20
N PRO A 653 -12.28 -10.88 0.53
CA PRO A 653 -13.33 -11.85 0.83
C PRO A 653 -13.70 -11.88 2.32
N LEU A 654 -13.11 -11.02 3.16
CA LEU A 654 -13.26 -11.05 4.61
C LEU A 654 -14.70 -10.77 5.06
N ILE A 655 -15.28 -11.76 5.75
CA ILE A 655 -16.66 -11.78 6.27
C ILE A 655 -16.66 -11.80 7.81
N GLU A 656 -15.68 -12.46 8.42
CA GLU A 656 -15.56 -12.60 9.89
C GLU A 656 -14.20 -12.14 10.39
N LEU A 657 -14.20 -11.28 11.40
CA LEU A 657 -13.00 -10.76 12.03
C LEU A 657 -13.13 -10.78 13.55
N ASP A 658 -12.22 -11.49 14.21
CA ASP A 658 -12.09 -11.54 15.66
C ASP A 658 -10.82 -10.80 16.11
N LEU A 659 -11.00 -9.69 16.82
CA LEU A 659 -9.92 -8.87 17.41
C LEU A 659 -9.89 -8.94 18.94
N SER A 660 -10.60 -9.89 19.55
CA SER A 660 -10.81 -9.93 20.99
C SER A 660 -9.49 -9.98 21.79
N ASN A 661 -9.50 -9.48 23.03
CA ASN A 661 -8.32 -9.49 23.91
C ASN A 661 -7.10 -8.73 23.33
N ASN A 662 -7.32 -7.67 22.56
CA ASN A 662 -6.26 -6.77 22.13
C ASN A 662 -6.53 -5.35 22.60
N ASP A 663 -5.48 -4.58 22.88
CA ASP A 663 -5.58 -3.20 23.36
C ASP A 663 -5.91 -2.22 22.21
N LEU A 664 -7.12 -2.33 21.66
CA LEU A 664 -7.58 -1.49 20.54
C LEU A 664 -7.77 -0.04 20.97
N GLN A 665 -8.36 0.17 22.16
CA GLN A 665 -8.75 1.47 22.69
C GLN A 665 -9.67 2.24 21.72
N ASP A 666 -9.98 3.49 22.05
CA ASP A 666 -10.86 4.32 21.21
C ASP A 666 -10.18 4.74 19.90
N GLU A 667 -8.87 5.02 19.91
CA GLU A 667 -8.15 5.42 18.70
C GLU A 667 -8.06 4.28 17.68
N GLY A 668 -7.69 3.06 18.10
CA GLY A 668 -7.65 1.91 17.21
C GLY A 668 -9.02 1.57 16.60
N LEU A 669 -10.12 1.87 17.31
CA LEU A 669 -11.46 1.69 16.76
C LEU A 669 -11.82 2.77 15.72
N LYS A 670 -11.39 4.03 15.89
CA LYS A 670 -11.54 5.07 14.85
C LYS A 670 -10.80 4.66 13.57
N LEU A 671 -9.61 4.11 13.75
CA LEU A 671 -8.80 3.54 12.67
C LEU A 671 -9.58 2.41 11.96
N LEU A 672 -10.09 1.43 12.70
CA LEU A 672 -10.91 0.34 12.14
C LEU A 672 -12.18 0.85 11.42
N TYR A 673 -12.80 1.92 11.92
CA TYR A 673 -14.00 2.52 11.33
C TYR A 673 -13.79 3.02 9.91
N GLU A 674 -12.62 3.56 9.57
CA GLU A 674 -12.30 3.94 8.18
C GLU A 674 -12.33 2.72 7.23
N GLY A 675 -11.97 1.54 7.74
CA GLY A 675 -12.16 0.27 7.04
C GLY A 675 -13.63 -0.10 6.85
N LEU A 676 -14.43 -0.01 7.91
CA LEU A 676 -15.86 -0.33 7.91
C LEU A 676 -16.70 0.62 7.03
N LYS A 677 -16.25 1.88 6.87
CA LYS A 677 -16.90 2.90 6.02
C LYS A 677 -16.76 2.61 4.53
N SER A 678 -15.78 1.80 4.13
CA SER A 678 -15.53 1.49 2.72
C SER A 678 -16.72 0.78 2.07
N ILE A 679 -17.03 1.17 0.83
CA ILE A 679 -18.04 0.49 0.01
C ILE A 679 -17.66 -0.97 -0.31
N ASN A 680 -16.37 -1.29 -0.20
CA ASN A 680 -15.83 -2.63 -0.47
C ASN A 680 -15.91 -3.55 0.75
N CYS A 681 -16.26 -3.04 1.94
CA CYS A 681 -16.28 -3.81 3.17
C CYS A 681 -17.45 -4.82 3.17
N LYS A 682 -17.12 -6.11 3.21
CA LYS A 682 -18.08 -7.23 3.25
C LYS A 682 -18.25 -7.84 4.64
N LEU A 683 -17.63 -7.25 5.66
CA LEU A 683 -17.60 -7.79 7.01
C LEU A 683 -19.02 -7.91 7.59
N GLN A 684 -19.36 -9.10 8.06
CA GLN A 684 -20.65 -9.43 8.68
C GLN A 684 -20.52 -9.72 10.17
N ILE A 685 -19.39 -10.27 10.60
CA ILE A 685 -19.14 -10.66 11.99
C ILE A 685 -17.90 -9.93 12.48
N LEU A 686 -18.04 -9.16 13.56
CA LEU A 686 -16.95 -8.45 14.21
C LEU A 686 -16.97 -8.72 15.71
N SER A 687 -15.87 -9.25 16.24
CA SER A 687 -15.66 -9.37 17.69
C SER A 687 -14.61 -8.38 18.18
N LEU A 688 -15.00 -7.54 19.14
CA LEU A 688 -14.17 -6.56 19.85
C LEU A 688 -14.24 -6.79 21.37
N SER A 689 -14.40 -8.04 21.78
CA SER A 689 -14.50 -8.41 23.19
C SER A 689 -13.19 -8.12 23.92
N ASN A 690 -13.26 -7.51 25.11
CA ASN A 690 -12.09 -7.15 25.92
C ASN A 690 -11.04 -6.32 25.13
N CYS A 691 -11.48 -5.23 24.51
CA CYS A 691 -10.64 -4.36 23.67
C CYS A 691 -10.31 -2.99 24.28
N LYS A 692 -10.57 -2.81 25.58
CA LYS A 692 -10.46 -1.55 26.34
C LYS A 692 -11.27 -0.40 25.71
N LEU A 693 -12.42 -0.72 25.13
CA LEU A 693 -13.31 0.27 24.54
C LEU A 693 -14.03 1.08 25.62
N THR A 694 -14.21 2.38 25.36
CA THR A 694 -14.88 3.31 26.29
C THR A 694 -16.16 3.91 25.70
N THR A 695 -16.63 5.01 26.27
CA THR A 695 -17.78 5.78 25.78
C THR A 695 -17.58 6.34 24.37
N LEU A 696 -16.37 6.79 24.04
CA LEU A 696 -16.06 7.34 22.71
C LEU A 696 -16.19 6.24 21.64
N SER A 697 -15.78 5.01 21.97
CA SER A 697 -15.98 3.86 21.09
C SER A 697 -17.45 3.62 20.74
N CYS A 698 -18.39 3.82 21.68
CA CYS A 698 -19.81 3.64 21.39
C CYS A 698 -20.33 4.61 20.30
N GLU A 699 -19.79 5.83 20.22
CA GLU A 699 -20.14 6.80 19.16
C GLU A 699 -19.62 6.35 17.79
N VAL A 700 -18.41 5.77 17.76
CA VAL A 700 -17.82 5.22 16.55
C VAL A 700 -18.61 4.00 16.07
N VAL A 701 -18.95 3.06 16.97
CA VAL A 701 -19.81 1.90 16.65
C VAL A 701 -21.18 2.37 16.17
N ALA A 702 -21.80 3.34 16.84
CA ALA A 702 -23.09 3.89 16.42
C ALA A 702 -23.00 4.52 15.02
N SER A 703 -21.87 5.14 14.67
CA SER A 703 -21.60 5.63 13.32
C SER A 703 -21.51 4.50 12.30
N ALA A 704 -20.79 3.42 12.60
CA ALA A 704 -20.71 2.22 11.76
C ALA A 704 -22.09 1.60 11.50
N LEU A 705 -22.94 1.49 12.52
CA LEU A 705 -24.29 0.92 12.40
C LEU A 705 -25.24 1.77 11.54
N ARG A 706 -24.96 3.06 11.38
CA ARG A 706 -25.78 3.99 10.55
C ARG A 706 -25.42 3.95 9.07
N LEU A 707 -24.31 3.31 8.69
CA LEU A 707 -23.84 3.25 7.31
C LEU A 707 -24.81 2.45 6.43
N ARG A 708 -25.36 3.09 5.39
CA ARG A 708 -26.33 2.46 4.44
C ARG A 708 -25.80 1.17 3.81
N LYS A 709 -24.50 1.11 3.56
CA LYS A 709 -23.81 -0.02 2.90
C LYS A 709 -23.19 -1.01 3.87
N SER A 710 -23.38 -0.84 5.18
CA SER A 710 -22.86 -1.81 6.15
C SER A 710 -23.45 -3.21 5.91
N SER A 711 -22.57 -4.21 5.99
CA SER A 711 -22.89 -5.63 5.92
C SER A 711 -22.91 -6.29 7.30
N LEU A 712 -22.61 -5.53 8.37
CA LEU A 712 -22.50 -6.07 9.72
C LEU A 712 -23.84 -6.65 10.20
N ARG A 713 -23.78 -7.87 10.74
CA ARG A 713 -24.90 -8.63 11.30
C ARG A 713 -24.66 -9.04 12.75
N ASN A 714 -23.40 -9.35 13.09
CA ASN A 714 -23.04 -9.82 14.43
C ASN A 714 -21.95 -8.92 14.99
N LEU A 715 -22.16 -8.42 16.20
CA LEU A 715 -21.22 -7.58 16.90
C LEU A 715 -21.08 -8.02 18.35
N ASP A 716 -19.85 -8.32 18.75
CA ASP A 716 -19.50 -8.61 20.14
C ASP A 716 -18.64 -7.46 20.70
N LEU A 717 -19.14 -6.82 21.76
CA LEU A 717 -18.44 -5.77 22.51
C LEU A 717 -18.28 -6.14 23.99
N SER A 718 -18.41 -7.42 24.34
CA SER A 718 -18.39 -7.90 25.73
C SER A 718 -17.07 -7.55 26.44
N HIS A 719 -17.09 -7.52 27.77
CA HIS A 719 -15.92 -7.20 28.60
C HIS A 719 -15.27 -5.83 28.29
N ASN A 720 -16.07 -4.83 27.89
CA ASN A 720 -15.62 -3.43 27.70
C ASN A 720 -16.39 -2.48 28.64
N VAL A 721 -15.85 -1.32 28.97
CA VAL A 721 -16.51 -0.39 29.90
C VAL A 721 -17.43 0.58 29.13
N LEU A 722 -18.64 0.12 28.80
CA LEU A 722 -19.55 0.81 27.88
C LEU A 722 -20.65 1.65 28.57
N ARG A 723 -20.75 1.59 29.90
CA ARG A 723 -21.85 2.18 30.70
C ARG A 723 -22.35 3.55 30.23
N LYS A 724 -21.44 4.51 30.06
CA LYS A 724 -21.78 5.91 29.71
C LYS A 724 -22.05 6.14 28.22
N GLY A 725 -21.66 5.20 27.35
CA GLY A 725 -21.83 5.30 25.88
C GLY A 725 -22.98 4.46 25.32
N ILE A 726 -23.63 3.63 26.15
CA ILE A 726 -24.70 2.74 25.69
C ILE A 726 -25.87 3.48 25.02
N ASN A 727 -26.15 4.72 25.43
CA ASN A 727 -27.14 5.58 24.81
C ASN A 727 -26.82 5.86 23.32
N GLN A 728 -25.55 6.12 22.99
CA GLN A 728 -25.07 6.34 21.62
C GLN A 728 -25.19 5.06 20.80
N LEU A 729 -24.77 3.91 21.35
CA LEU A 729 -24.94 2.62 20.69
C LEU A 729 -26.43 2.36 20.36
N CYS A 730 -27.32 2.63 21.32
CA CYS A 730 -28.76 2.50 21.14
C CYS A 730 -29.33 3.45 20.07
N ILE A 731 -28.78 4.66 19.91
CA ILE A 731 -29.15 5.56 18.80
C ILE A 731 -28.77 4.92 17.45
N GLY A 732 -27.60 4.28 17.36
CA GLY A 732 -27.17 3.52 16.19
C GLY A 732 -28.10 2.35 15.86
N LEU A 733 -28.48 1.54 16.86
CA LEU A 733 -29.38 0.40 16.71
C LEU A 733 -30.79 0.76 16.22
N LYS A 734 -31.30 1.94 16.62
CA LYS A 734 -32.61 2.46 16.20
C LYS A 734 -32.61 3.00 14.77
N ASN A 735 -31.45 3.11 14.13
CA ASN A 735 -31.36 3.65 12.79
C ASN A 735 -31.96 2.67 11.76
N GLN A 736 -32.73 3.20 10.82
CA GLN A 736 -33.33 2.43 9.71
C GLN A 736 -32.32 1.69 8.81
N ASN A 737 -31.06 2.12 8.79
CA ASN A 737 -29.99 1.45 8.04
C ASN A 737 -29.33 0.32 8.82
N CYS A 738 -29.57 0.21 10.13
CA CYS A 738 -28.99 -0.83 10.96
C CYS A 738 -29.52 -2.20 10.49
N LYS A 739 -28.63 -3.18 10.37
CA LYS A 739 -28.94 -4.56 9.96
C LYS A 739 -28.47 -5.59 10.98
N LEU A 740 -28.13 -5.16 12.19
CA LEU A 740 -27.53 -6.01 13.21
C LEU A 740 -28.56 -7.01 13.75
N ASP A 741 -28.28 -8.30 13.60
CA ASP A 741 -29.10 -9.40 14.10
C ASP A 741 -28.67 -9.84 15.51
N ILE A 742 -27.36 -9.80 15.79
CA ILE A 742 -26.78 -10.28 17.05
C ILE A 742 -25.92 -9.19 17.70
N LEU A 743 -26.20 -8.89 18.96
CA LEU A 743 -25.40 -7.98 19.79
C LEU A 743 -25.06 -8.66 21.11
N ARG A 744 -23.76 -8.73 21.42
CA ARG A 744 -23.27 -9.17 22.72
C ARG A 744 -22.58 -8.02 23.44
N ILE A 745 -23.05 -7.73 24.66
CA ILE A 745 -22.52 -6.70 25.56
C ILE A 745 -22.45 -7.26 26.99
N SER A 746 -22.00 -8.52 27.10
CA SER A 746 -21.82 -9.20 28.37
C SER A 746 -20.71 -8.53 29.19
N ASP A 747 -20.84 -8.51 30.52
CA ASP A 747 -19.87 -7.92 31.47
C ASP A 747 -19.34 -6.54 31.02
N SER A 748 -20.26 -5.65 30.63
CA SER A 748 -19.93 -4.33 30.07
C SER A 748 -20.15 -3.17 31.05
N LYS A 749 -20.26 -3.50 32.34
CA LYS A 749 -20.57 -2.59 33.47
C LYS A 749 -21.85 -1.78 33.26
N LEU A 750 -22.84 -2.39 32.59
CA LEU A 750 -24.15 -1.78 32.38
C LEU A 750 -24.90 -1.66 33.72
N THR A 751 -25.77 -0.64 33.81
CA THR A 751 -26.56 -0.35 35.02
C THR A 751 -28.04 -0.23 34.67
N VAL A 752 -28.90 -0.05 35.68
CA VAL A 752 -30.35 0.19 35.50
C VAL A 752 -30.66 1.28 34.45
N GLU A 753 -29.92 2.40 34.47
CA GLU A 753 -30.09 3.47 33.47
C GLU A 753 -29.86 2.98 32.03
N SER A 754 -28.90 2.05 31.84
CA SER A 754 -28.60 1.45 30.54
C SER A 754 -29.81 0.69 29.98
N CYS A 755 -30.58 0.01 30.85
CA CYS A 755 -31.79 -0.71 30.47
C CYS A 755 -32.85 0.19 29.85
N GLN A 756 -32.96 1.46 30.28
CA GLN A 756 -33.90 2.40 29.67
C GLN A 756 -33.56 2.63 28.18
N TYR A 757 -32.29 2.86 27.87
CA TYR A 757 -31.85 3.05 26.47
C TYR A 757 -32.03 1.77 25.66
N ILE A 758 -31.63 0.62 26.21
CA ILE A 758 -31.74 -0.69 25.55
C ILE A 758 -33.20 -1.04 25.26
N ALA A 759 -34.12 -0.84 26.22
CA ALA A 759 -35.55 -1.06 26.03
C ALA A 759 -36.11 -0.27 24.84
N THR A 760 -35.73 1.01 24.71
CA THR A 760 -36.15 1.82 23.55
C THR A 760 -35.54 1.34 22.23
N ALA A 761 -34.35 0.74 22.27
CA ALA A 761 -33.64 0.27 21.09
C ALA A 761 -34.21 -1.04 20.57
N ILE A 762 -34.38 -2.06 21.43
CA ILE A 762 -34.94 -3.36 21.03
C ILE A 762 -36.37 -3.24 20.47
N ALA A 763 -37.15 -2.27 20.96
CA ALA A 763 -38.48 -2.00 20.45
C ALA A 763 -38.51 -1.44 19.01
N LYS A 764 -37.36 -1.05 18.44
CA LYS A 764 -37.26 -0.39 17.12
C LYS A 764 -36.10 -0.89 16.25
N SER A 765 -35.36 -1.90 16.70
CA SER A 765 -34.19 -2.43 15.98
C SER A 765 -34.52 -3.73 15.24
N PRO A 766 -33.68 -4.19 14.30
CA PRO A 766 -33.82 -5.50 13.66
C PRO A 766 -33.31 -6.66 14.53
N LEU A 767 -32.86 -6.40 15.76
CA LEU A 767 -32.12 -7.33 16.59
C LEU A 767 -32.92 -8.59 16.92
N ARG A 768 -32.27 -9.75 16.81
CA ARG A 768 -32.83 -11.08 17.07
C ARG A 768 -32.19 -11.77 18.27
N GLU A 769 -30.93 -11.48 18.56
CA GLU A 769 -30.21 -12.00 19.72
C GLU A 769 -29.54 -10.86 20.49
N LEU A 770 -29.76 -10.86 21.80
CA LEU A 770 -29.16 -9.90 22.71
C LEU A 770 -28.59 -10.63 23.92
N ASP A 771 -27.28 -10.47 24.14
CA ASP A 771 -26.61 -10.94 25.34
C ASP A 771 -26.26 -9.78 26.27
N LEU A 772 -26.91 -9.75 27.43
CA LEU A 772 -26.69 -8.80 28.52
C LEU A 772 -26.08 -9.45 29.77
N SER A 773 -25.66 -10.70 29.68
CA SER A 773 -25.19 -11.48 30.83
C SER A 773 -24.07 -10.78 31.62
N CYS A 774 -23.91 -11.16 32.89
CA CYS A 774 -22.86 -10.66 33.77
C CYS A 774 -22.87 -9.12 33.95
N ASN A 775 -24.03 -8.47 33.79
CA ASN A 775 -24.22 -7.05 34.06
C ASN A 775 -25.14 -6.81 35.26
N ASP A 776 -24.84 -5.79 36.07
CA ASP A 776 -25.58 -5.48 37.29
C ASP A 776 -26.89 -4.70 37.00
N LEU A 777 -27.83 -5.37 36.32
CA LEU A 777 -29.10 -4.76 35.89
C LEU A 777 -30.12 -4.69 37.03
N GLY A 778 -30.23 -5.76 37.82
CA GLY A 778 -31.20 -5.90 38.91
C GLY A 778 -32.66 -5.84 38.46
N ASP A 779 -33.58 -5.97 39.43
CA ASP A 779 -35.02 -6.01 39.14
C ASP A 779 -35.55 -4.71 38.52
N ALA A 780 -34.98 -3.57 38.90
CA ALA A 780 -35.32 -2.27 38.31
C ALA A 780 -34.93 -2.19 36.83
N GLY A 781 -33.77 -2.75 36.45
CA GLY A 781 -33.35 -2.86 35.06
C GLY A 781 -34.27 -3.79 34.26
N MET A 782 -34.62 -4.95 34.83
CA MET A 782 -35.55 -5.89 34.20
C MET A 782 -36.94 -5.29 33.98
N LYS A 783 -37.44 -4.49 34.93
CA LYS A 783 -38.69 -3.74 34.77
C LYS A 783 -38.68 -2.87 33.51
N LEU A 784 -37.60 -2.12 33.30
CA LEU A 784 -37.44 -1.25 32.12
C LEU A 784 -37.31 -2.07 30.82
N LEU A 785 -36.55 -3.16 30.84
CA LEU A 785 -36.43 -4.05 29.67
C LEU A 785 -37.76 -4.68 29.28
N SER A 786 -38.60 -5.05 30.26
CA SER A 786 -39.93 -5.61 30.02
C SER A 786 -40.79 -4.67 29.16
N ASP A 787 -40.72 -3.35 29.37
CA ASP A 787 -41.47 -2.38 28.55
C ASP A 787 -41.06 -2.42 27.07
N GLY A 788 -39.77 -2.62 26.78
CA GLY A 788 -39.25 -2.76 25.43
C GLY A 788 -39.64 -4.09 24.78
N LEU A 789 -39.60 -5.17 25.56
CA LEU A 789 -39.94 -6.53 25.10
C LEU A 789 -41.43 -6.69 24.77
N ARG A 790 -42.32 -5.96 25.47
CA ARG A 790 -43.77 -5.94 25.19
C ARG A 790 -44.15 -5.18 23.91
N SER A 791 -43.22 -4.45 23.31
CA SER A 791 -43.47 -3.76 22.04
C SER A 791 -43.77 -4.77 20.93
N SER A 792 -44.88 -4.58 20.20
CA SER A 792 -45.21 -5.39 19.01
C SER A 792 -44.20 -5.27 17.86
N LYS A 793 -43.26 -4.32 17.97
CA LYS A 793 -42.16 -4.11 17.02
C LYS A 793 -40.85 -4.79 17.45
N CYS A 794 -40.80 -5.35 18.65
CA CYS A 794 -39.67 -6.16 19.10
C CYS A 794 -39.55 -7.41 18.22
N LYS A 795 -38.33 -7.75 17.79
CA LYS A 795 -38.02 -8.92 16.96
C LYS A 795 -37.08 -9.91 17.64
N LEU A 796 -36.90 -9.73 18.95
CA LEU A 796 -35.92 -10.48 19.72
C LEU A 796 -36.42 -11.92 19.89
N ASN A 797 -35.57 -12.87 19.53
CA ASN A 797 -35.81 -14.30 19.64
C ASN A 797 -34.99 -14.91 20.78
N ILE A 798 -33.79 -14.38 21.03
CA ILE A 798 -32.88 -14.89 22.05
C ILE A 798 -32.48 -13.75 22.98
N LEU A 799 -32.66 -13.96 24.27
CA LEU A 799 -32.27 -13.02 25.32
C LEU A 799 -31.48 -13.77 26.40
N ASN A 800 -30.22 -13.37 26.59
CA ASN A 800 -29.39 -13.85 27.68
C ASN A 800 -29.30 -12.79 28.79
N LEU A 801 -29.81 -13.13 29.97
CA LEU A 801 -29.80 -12.36 31.21
C LEU A 801 -29.14 -13.16 32.35
N SER A 802 -28.26 -14.09 32.00
CA SER A 802 -27.52 -14.88 32.98
C SER A 802 -26.67 -13.97 33.85
N ASP A 803 -26.66 -14.21 35.16
CA ASP A 803 -25.93 -13.41 36.15
C ASP A 803 -26.17 -11.88 36.03
N CYS A 804 -27.44 -11.47 36.09
CA CYS A 804 -27.84 -10.07 36.01
C CYS A 804 -28.31 -9.46 37.34
N LYS A 805 -28.05 -10.14 38.46
CA LYS A 805 -28.56 -9.82 39.82
C LYS A 805 -30.10 -9.74 39.87
N LEU A 806 -30.77 -10.60 39.13
CA LEU A 806 -32.24 -10.69 39.13
C LEU A 806 -32.72 -11.52 40.32
N THR A 807 -33.86 -11.13 40.90
CA THR A 807 -34.50 -11.83 42.00
C THR A 807 -35.89 -12.33 41.62
N GLU A 808 -36.63 -12.92 42.57
CA GLU A 808 -38.04 -13.28 42.40
C GLU A 808 -38.93 -12.15 41.86
N GLN A 809 -38.58 -10.88 42.16
CA GLN A 809 -39.33 -9.72 41.67
C GLN A 809 -39.21 -9.58 40.15
N SER A 810 -38.06 -9.91 39.55
CA SER A 810 -37.87 -9.90 38.10
C SER A 810 -38.81 -10.86 37.38
N CYS A 811 -39.14 -12.00 37.99
CA CYS A 811 -40.08 -12.96 37.41
C CYS A 811 -41.47 -12.36 37.21
N THR A 812 -41.89 -11.38 38.03
CA THR A 812 -43.16 -10.67 37.82
C THR A 812 -43.15 -9.84 36.54
N TYR A 813 -42.03 -9.19 36.21
CA TYR A 813 -41.89 -8.41 34.97
C TYR A 813 -41.71 -9.28 33.73
N ILE A 814 -41.08 -10.46 33.90
CA ILE A 814 -40.91 -11.45 32.83
C ILE A 814 -42.26 -12.09 32.50
N HIS A 815 -43.01 -12.47 33.53
CA HIS A 815 -44.38 -12.98 33.40
C HIS A 815 -45.25 -12.09 32.49
N LEU A 816 -45.20 -10.77 32.70
CA LEU A 816 -46.03 -9.82 31.93
C LEU A 816 -45.83 -9.94 30.42
N PHE A 817 -44.58 -10.02 29.94
CA PHE A 817 -44.34 -10.08 28.50
C PHE A 817 -44.45 -11.49 27.91
N LEU A 818 -44.27 -12.55 28.71
CA LEU A 818 -44.51 -13.93 28.26
C LEU A 818 -46.01 -14.25 28.15
N HIS A 819 -46.82 -13.66 29.04
CA HIS A 819 -48.27 -13.83 29.01
C HIS A 819 -48.90 -13.11 27.81
N GLU A 820 -48.36 -11.95 27.42
CA GLU A 820 -48.79 -11.21 26.23
C GLU A 820 -48.42 -11.97 24.94
N SER A 821 -49.43 -12.32 24.14
CA SER A 821 -49.35 -13.15 22.93
C SER A 821 -48.57 -12.53 21.75
N ASN A 822 -47.91 -11.39 21.96
CA ASN A 822 -47.13 -10.67 20.95
C ASN A 822 -45.61 -10.86 21.08
N SER A 823 -45.13 -11.57 22.11
CA SER A 823 -43.69 -11.83 22.26
C SER A 823 -43.17 -12.75 21.16
N THR A 824 -42.01 -12.41 20.57
CA THR A 824 -41.30 -13.26 19.60
C THR A 824 -40.26 -14.18 20.25
N LEU A 825 -40.03 -14.02 21.56
CA LEU A 825 -38.92 -14.64 22.27
C LEU A 825 -39.04 -16.17 22.29
N ARG A 826 -38.01 -16.84 21.77
CA ARG A 826 -37.86 -18.30 21.69
C ARG A 826 -36.93 -18.85 22.75
N GLU A 827 -35.91 -18.10 23.13
CA GLU A 827 -34.91 -18.53 24.09
C GLU A 827 -34.69 -17.45 25.14
N LEU A 828 -34.78 -17.86 26.40
CA LEU A 828 -34.55 -17.01 27.55
C LEU A 828 -33.59 -17.72 28.51
N ASP A 829 -32.43 -17.10 28.74
CA ASP A 829 -31.46 -17.56 29.71
C ASP A 829 -31.48 -16.65 30.94
N LEU A 830 -31.86 -17.21 32.09
CA LEU A 830 -31.89 -16.53 33.38
C LEU A 830 -30.93 -17.19 34.38
N SER A 831 -29.98 -17.98 33.89
CA SER A 831 -29.07 -18.75 34.74
C SER A 831 -28.31 -17.85 35.74
N ASP A 832 -27.92 -18.43 36.86
CA ASP A 832 -27.12 -17.79 37.90
C ASP A 832 -27.74 -16.53 38.55
N ASN A 833 -29.07 -16.38 38.50
CA ASN A 833 -29.83 -15.35 39.21
C ASN A 833 -30.57 -15.92 40.43
N ASP A 834 -30.77 -15.13 41.49
CA ASP A 834 -31.39 -15.61 42.74
C ASP A 834 -32.94 -15.56 42.65
N LEU A 835 -33.52 -16.30 41.70
CA LEU A 835 -34.96 -16.25 41.37
C LEU A 835 -35.86 -16.93 42.40
N LEU A 836 -35.34 -17.96 43.09
CA LEU A 836 -36.06 -18.74 44.11
C LEU A 836 -37.33 -19.45 43.58
N ASP A 837 -37.90 -20.32 44.42
CA ASP A 837 -39.12 -21.07 44.06
C ASP A 837 -40.34 -20.17 43.80
N SER A 838 -40.47 -19.09 44.56
CA SER A 838 -41.52 -18.06 44.44
C SER A 838 -41.46 -17.34 43.09
N GLY A 839 -40.26 -16.98 42.64
CA GLY A 839 -40.06 -16.37 41.33
C GLY A 839 -40.41 -17.32 40.20
N VAL A 840 -39.91 -18.56 40.24
CA VAL A 840 -40.21 -19.56 39.19
C VAL A 840 -41.70 -19.92 39.15
N LYS A 841 -42.37 -20.00 40.31
CA LYS A 841 -43.83 -20.17 40.36
C LYS A 841 -44.56 -19.02 39.67
N THR A 842 -44.08 -17.78 39.81
CA THR A 842 -44.68 -16.61 39.14
C THR A 842 -44.39 -16.60 37.64
N LEU A 843 -43.19 -17.04 37.25
CA LEU A 843 -42.81 -17.19 35.86
C LEU A 843 -43.67 -18.23 35.14
N SER A 844 -43.92 -19.38 35.78
CA SER A 844 -44.61 -20.52 35.17
C SER A 844 -46.11 -20.25 34.93
N THR A 845 -46.75 -19.39 35.72
CA THR A 845 -48.13 -18.94 35.44
C THR A 845 -48.24 -18.02 34.23
N GLY A 846 -47.12 -17.49 33.73
CA GLY A 846 -47.08 -16.63 32.54
C GLY A 846 -47.13 -17.39 31.22
N TRP A 847 -47.05 -18.72 31.24
CA TRP A 847 -47.10 -19.56 30.04
C TRP A 847 -48.53 -19.70 29.53
N SER A 848 -49.06 -18.65 28.92
CA SER A 848 -50.35 -18.66 28.24
C SER A 848 -50.28 -19.43 26.93
N SER A 849 -51.42 -19.75 26.32
CA SER A 849 -51.49 -20.41 25.00
C SER A 849 -50.82 -19.61 23.87
N GLY A 850 -50.49 -18.32 24.08
CA GLY A 850 -49.77 -17.47 23.14
C GLY A 850 -48.25 -17.42 23.36
N CYS A 851 -47.73 -18.08 24.40
CA CYS A 851 -46.29 -18.10 24.69
C CYS A 851 -45.55 -19.03 23.71
N VAL A 852 -44.61 -18.45 22.97
CA VAL A 852 -43.82 -19.14 21.93
C VAL A 852 -42.41 -19.53 22.40
N LEU A 853 -42.14 -19.45 23.70
CA LEU A 853 -40.84 -19.79 24.28
C LEU A 853 -40.54 -21.29 24.08
N GLU A 854 -39.40 -21.59 23.49
CA GLU A 854 -38.92 -22.94 23.16
C GLU A 854 -37.84 -23.40 24.15
N ILE A 855 -36.96 -22.48 24.58
CA ILE A 855 -35.84 -22.78 25.46
C ILE A 855 -35.86 -21.87 26.68
N LEU A 856 -35.82 -22.46 27.87
CA LEU A 856 -35.71 -21.75 29.14
C LEU A 856 -34.55 -22.31 29.96
N ARG A 857 -33.60 -21.46 30.34
CA ARG A 857 -32.51 -21.84 31.24
C ARG A 857 -32.63 -21.15 32.59
N LEU A 858 -32.67 -21.97 33.63
CA LEU A 858 -32.79 -21.60 35.03
C LEU A 858 -31.68 -22.30 35.85
N SER A 859 -30.51 -22.51 35.23
CA SER A 859 -29.38 -23.16 35.90
C SER A 859 -28.93 -22.29 37.08
N GLY A 860 -28.66 -22.88 38.23
CA GLY A 860 -28.12 -22.14 39.39
C GLY A 860 -29.01 -21.02 39.92
N CYS A 861 -30.34 -21.20 39.90
CA CYS A 861 -31.32 -20.18 40.28
C CYS A 861 -31.86 -20.28 41.72
N CYS A 862 -31.17 -21.05 42.58
CA CYS A 862 -31.59 -21.35 43.96
C CYS A 862 -32.95 -22.05 44.05
N LEU A 863 -33.21 -23.00 43.14
CA LEU A 863 -34.48 -23.73 43.06
C LEU A 863 -34.48 -25.00 43.91
N THR A 864 -35.65 -25.35 44.44
CA THR A 864 -35.91 -26.61 45.16
C THR A 864 -36.99 -27.46 44.46
N ALA A 865 -37.37 -28.58 45.07
CA ALA A 865 -38.42 -29.46 44.57
C ALA A 865 -39.77 -28.73 44.32
N ARG A 866 -40.04 -27.64 45.05
CA ARG A 866 -41.25 -26.82 44.88
C ARG A 866 -41.33 -26.17 43.50
N SER A 867 -40.18 -25.80 42.92
CA SER A 867 -40.11 -25.32 41.54
C SER A 867 -40.48 -26.41 40.55
N CYS A 868 -40.03 -27.66 40.76
CA CYS A 868 -40.41 -28.79 39.89
C CYS A 868 -41.92 -28.99 39.86
N SER A 869 -42.60 -28.93 41.00
CA SER A 869 -44.06 -29.03 41.09
C SER A 869 -44.76 -27.87 40.38
N SER A 870 -44.26 -26.63 40.54
CA SER A 870 -44.83 -25.44 39.89
C SER A 870 -44.65 -25.45 38.36
N LEU A 871 -43.52 -25.95 37.87
CA LEU A 871 -43.24 -26.11 36.45
C LEU A 871 -44.09 -27.25 35.85
N THR A 872 -44.21 -28.38 36.55
CA THR A 872 -45.05 -29.52 36.11
C THR A 872 -46.49 -29.10 35.94
N SER A 873 -47.07 -28.44 36.96
CA SER A 873 -48.45 -27.96 36.91
C SER A 873 -48.69 -26.99 35.75
N ALA A 874 -47.73 -26.11 35.46
CA ALA A 874 -47.84 -25.18 34.34
C ALA A 874 -47.77 -25.88 32.97
N LEU A 875 -46.91 -26.90 32.81
CA LEU A 875 -46.81 -27.71 31.59
C LEU A 875 -48.04 -28.60 31.36
N GLU A 876 -48.70 -29.07 32.43
CA GLU A 876 -49.95 -29.82 32.34
C GLU A 876 -51.13 -28.93 31.96
N SER A 877 -51.14 -27.68 32.44
CA SER A 877 -52.27 -26.77 32.28
C SER A 877 -52.34 -26.10 30.91
N ASN A 878 -51.21 -25.92 30.22
CA ASN A 878 -51.15 -25.27 28.93
C ASN A 878 -50.17 -25.99 27.98
N PRO A 879 -50.54 -26.24 26.70
CA PRO A 879 -49.61 -26.76 25.71
C PRO A 879 -48.59 -25.67 25.36
N THR A 880 -47.45 -25.67 26.06
CA THR A 880 -46.35 -24.73 25.82
C THR A 880 -45.53 -25.14 24.59
N HIS A 881 -44.84 -24.18 23.99
CA HIS A 881 -43.85 -24.43 22.94
C HIS A 881 -42.50 -24.91 23.47
N LEU A 882 -42.37 -25.05 24.79
CA LEU A 882 -41.10 -25.33 25.47
C LEU A 882 -40.59 -26.74 25.13
N THR A 883 -39.44 -26.81 24.48
CA THR A 883 -38.74 -28.04 24.10
C THR A 883 -37.55 -28.33 25.02
N ASP A 884 -36.91 -27.29 25.56
CA ASP A 884 -35.69 -27.41 26.35
C ASP A 884 -35.79 -26.65 27.66
N LEU A 885 -35.56 -27.35 28.77
CA LEU A 885 -35.52 -26.78 30.11
C LEU A 885 -34.21 -27.13 30.82
N ASP A 886 -33.43 -26.12 31.21
CA ASP A 886 -32.21 -26.32 31.98
C ASP A 886 -32.42 -25.94 33.45
N LEU A 887 -32.32 -26.93 34.34
CA LEU A 887 -32.42 -26.78 35.79
C LEU A 887 -31.12 -27.23 36.49
N SER A 888 -30.01 -27.35 35.76
CA SER A 888 -28.70 -27.73 36.29
C SER A 888 -28.26 -26.82 37.45
N TYR A 889 -27.37 -27.31 38.32
CA TYR A 889 -26.81 -26.57 39.45
C TYR A 889 -27.85 -26.02 40.47
N ASN A 890 -29.04 -26.62 40.57
CA ASN A 890 -30.06 -26.30 41.59
C ASN A 890 -30.17 -27.38 42.68
N HIS A 891 -30.83 -27.07 43.80
CA HIS A 891 -31.02 -27.99 44.93
C HIS A 891 -32.43 -28.63 44.92
N LEU A 892 -32.73 -29.38 43.86
CA LEU A 892 -34.09 -29.87 43.57
C LEU A 892 -34.64 -30.98 44.49
N GLY A 893 -33.89 -31.43 45.51
CA GLY A 893 -34.39 -32.37 46.53
C GLY A 893 -34.55 -33.83 46.07
N SER A 894 -35.32 -34.62 46.85
CA SER A 894 -35.49 -36.08 46.69
C SER A 894 -36.69 -36.49 45.83
N ASP A 895 -36.98 -37.79 45.77
CA ASP A 895 -37.02 -38.45 44.48
C ASP A 895 -38.35 -38.37 43.67
N SER A 896 -39.39 -37.72 44.19
CA SER A 896 -40.76 -37.82 43.65
C SER A 896 -41.15 -36.69 42.71
N GLU A 897 -40.87 -35.44 43.06
CA GLU A 897 -41.32 -34.27 42.29
C GLU A 897 -40.48 -34.08 41.01
N TRP A 898 -39.21 -34.49 41.03
CA TRP A 898 -38.37 -34.48 39.82
C TRP A 898 -38.77 -35.57 38.82
N LYS A 899 -39.17 -36.76 39.29
CA LYS A 899 -39.67 -37.84 38.42
C LYS A 899 -40.94 -37.41 37.71
N GLN A 900 -41.80 -36.65 38.39
CA GLN A 900 -43.01 -36.11 37.79
C GLN A 900 -42.67 -35.14 36.66
N LEU A 901 -41.76 -34.18 36.88
CA LEU A 901 -41.32 -33.26 35.83
C LEU A 901 -40.63 -34.00 34.65
N LEU A 902 -39.83 -35.03 34.91
CA LEU A 902 -39.24 -35.85 33.85
C LEU A 902 -40.27 -36.64 33.05
N SER A 903 -41.33 -37.11 33.71
CA SER A 903 -42.41 -37.85 33.04
C SER A 903 -43.14 -36.98 32.00
N MET A 904 -43.08 -35.65 32.13
CA MET A 904 -43.61 -34.71 31.13
C MET A 904 -42.95 -34.85 29.76
N LYS A 905 -41.70 -35.33 29.66
CA LYS A 905 -41.08 -35.65 28.36
C LYS A 905 -41.83 -36.71 27.57
N SER A 906 -42.57 -37.58 28.27
CA SER A 906 -43.36 -38.66 27.68
C SER A 906 -44.84 -38.28 27.55
N SER A 907 -45.23 -37.07 27.97
CA SER A 907 -46.61 -36.59 27.93
C SER A 907 -46.97 -36.09 26.54
N SER A 908 -48.16 -36.44 26.04
CA SER A 908 -48.70 -35.90 24.79
C SER A 908 -49.19 -34.45 24.90
N VAL A 909 -49.19 -33.88 26.11
CA VAL A 909 -49.77 -32.56 26.42
C VAL A 909 -48.74 -31.42 26.28
N CYS A 910 -47.43 -31.71 26.33
CA CYS A 910 -46.37 -30.71 26.19
C CYS A 910 -45.28 -31.14 25.18
N LYS A 911 -44.50 -30.19 24.65
CA LYS A 911 -43.47 -30.43 23.62
C LYS A 911 -42.06 -30.65 24.18
N LEU A 912 -41.94 -30.93 25.47
CA LEU A 912 -40.65 -30.96 26.15
C LEU A 912 -39.81 -32.17 25.72
N GLU A 913 -38.67 -31.93 25.08
CA GLU A 913 -37.76 -32.97 24.57
C GLU A 913 -36.55 -33.15 25.50
N ALA A 914 -35.99 -32.04 25.98
CA ALA A 914 -34.78 -32.01 26.79
C ALA A 914 -35.02 -31.36 28.15
N ILE A 915 -34.52 -32.02 29.19
CA ILE A 915 -34.43 -31.47 30.54
C ILE A 915 -33.03 -31.77 31.02
N LYS A 916 -32.25 -30.72 31.34
CA LYS A 916 -30.91 -30.84 31.92
C LYS A 916 -30.99 -30.65 33.43
N MET A 917 -30.46 -31.62 34.15
CA MET A 917 -30.41 -31.62 35.60
C MET A 917 -29.09 -32.30 36.01
N ASP A 918 -28.17 -31.56 36.63
CA ASP A 918 -27.05 -32.14 37.35
C ASP A 918 -27.18 -31.79 38.85
N GLN A 919 -26.95 -32.77 39.72
CA GLN A 919 -27.14 -32.62 41.17
C GLN A 919 -25.91 -31.97 41.84
N ARG A 920 -25.28 -30.99 41.20
CA ARG A 920 -24.12 -30.27 41.75
C ARG A 920 -24.52 -29.01 42.55
N GLY A 921 -25.81 -28.83 42.81
CA GLY A 921 -26.38 -27.64 43.46
C GLY A 921 -26.35 -27.62 45.00
N GLU A 922 -25.60 -28.49 45.68
CA GLU A 922 -25.50 -28.43 47.16
C GLU A 922 -24.99 -27.07 47.67
N LEU A 923 -24.20 -26.37 46.86
CA LEU A 923 -23.67 -25.04 47.12
C LEU A 923 -24.66 -23.91 46.78
N ARG A 924 -25.74 -24.17 46.03
CA ARG A 924 -26.76 -23.19 45.61
C ARG A 924 -28.02 -23.20 46.49
N LYS A 925 -27.91 -23.65 47.74
CA LYS A 925 -29.00 -23.65 48.74
C LYS A 925 -29.40 -22.26 49.24
N ALA A 926 -28.53 -21.26 49.06
CA ALA A 926 -28.75 -19.88 49.49
C ALA A 926 -28.28 -18.89 48.41
N PRO A 927 -28.85 -17.68 48.36
CA PRO A 927 -28.42 -16.61 47.46
C PRO A 927 -26.92 -16.30 47.55
N GLY A 928 -26.31 -15.88 46.44
CA GLY A 928 -24.97 -15.28 46.41
C GLY A 928 -23.77 -16.17 46.01
N LEU A 929 -23.87 -17.50 46.01
CA LEU A 929 -22.81 -18.39 45.49
C LEU A 929 -23.04 -18.68 44.01
N LYS A 930 -22.13 -18.33 43.09
CA LYS A 930 -22.29 -18.51 41.64
C LYS A 930 -21.62 -19.79 41.10
N LYS A 931 -22.05 -20.24 39.90
CA LYS A 931 -21.49 -21.39 39.17
C LYS A 931 -20.02 -21.21 38.81
#